data_AF-A0AB39P8C8-F1
#
_entry.id   AF-A0AB39P8C8-F1
#
_cell.length_a   1.000
_cell.length_b   1.000
_cell.length_c   1.000
_cell.angle_alpha   90.00
_cell.angle_beta   90.00
_cell.angle_gamma   90.00
#
_symmetry.space_group_name_H-M   'P 1'
#
loop_
_entity.id
_entity.type
_entity.pdbx_description
1 polymer ?
#
loop_
_entity_poly.entity_id
_entity_poly.type
_entity_poly.pdbx_seq_one_letter_code
_entity_poly.pdbx_strand_id
1 'polypeptide(L)'
;MTEHPAQSEPNASDHQVDHRRGASSTLSRLTVRLESSALAEEPRALLREALGATATESSATPVDPHSDQRVFLDSISVNGFRGIGRKARLPLTAKPGVTLVVGRNGSGKSSFAEGIETALTGRTARLDKQRGEVWRRHWRNLHDGADPKVEVRLAIAGDPRLSTLTCTWSGDDVTAPEVEFRRPGHGRRPFAGIGWERALKDYNPFLSYADLDKVLNGRPSEQYDSVAAILGLRELTDADERLQGIEKALDSALKQAEAERPVLAEALSALDDPRAVRALAVVGKAGDPDFVVLDALVTSLPDADEGRLRELRTTAALTGPDLGAVGAAVDRLREAVAVLDDVRASGAEDAHQHAELLAKALEHSRRHEDEDTCPVCGSDRALDEAWAERAAEQVATLRQEAATAREARTGLRDAVDALRYLVTPVPAWLPAPLVDPWEEWKACRAIDDAERLAARAETAALVLADACAALRDEALRELEKLDEEWRSCVTRLACWLDRARPAYAGRPRLCQVRAARKWLKEARAELREQRLRPFEDHSQRIWEELRQQSNVDLRSVRLTGSEKATVRKLVMDVSVDGTEAAALGVMSQGELHSLALSLFLPRAAAPDSPFGFVVIDDPVQSMDPAKVHGLAKVLHGLGSTRQVVVFTHDTRLQRAFTNQEFPVTVLEVERAGRSVVTVSRVTDPVGQALADARALIRTRNLPPVAMTHVLPSLCRAVLERAFSEAAWLRLHRAGMAEHEAEKTVAGAVTLMDIAALGLFGDPSKRASDVQRELRRRCGPGAVDLIQKCQEGAHPSGTSMPDPQRFVDDIKAVALTVRKPEEGP
;
A
#
# COMPACT_ATOMS: atom_id res chain seq x y z
N MET A 1 -42.69 60.50 31.65
CA MET A 1 -41.63 60.51 32.68
C MET A 1 -41.85 59.33 33.61
N THR A 2 -40.74 58.73 34.04
CA THR A 2 -40.55 57.60 34.96
C THR A 2 -40.90 56.20 34.44
N GLU A 3 -39.81 55.56 34.00
CA GLU A 3 -39.53 54.15 33.73
C GLU A 3 -39.52 53.31 35.02
N HIS A 4 -39.93 52.04 34.96
CA HIS A 4 -39.09 50.85 35.25
C HIS A 4 -39.90 49.54 35.11
N PRO A 5 -39.23 48.39 34.85
CA PRO A 5 -39.61 47.46 33.77
C PRO A 5 -40.25 46.17 34.27
N ALA A 6 -41.13 45.60 33.43
CA ALA A 6 -41.64 44.25 33.58
C ALA A 6 -40.70 43.25 32.91
N GLN A 7 -40.34 42.22 33.68
CA GLN A 7 -39.60 41.04 33.28
C GLN A 7 -40.30 40.34 32.10
N SER A 8 -39.54 40.01 31.06
CA SER A 8 -39.96 39.07 30.01
C SER A 8 -38.96 37.92 29.96
N GLU A 9 -39.45 36.74 30.28
CA GLU A 9 -38.78 35.45 30.10
C GLU A 9 -38.47 35.22 28.60
N PRO A 10 -37.28 34.71 28.23
CA PRO A 10 -37.10 34.12 26.91
C PRO A 10 -37.41 32.62 26.94
N ASN A 11 -38.41 32.26 26.14
CA ASN A 11 -38.79 30.92 25.70
C ASN A 11 -37.65 29.90 25.68
N ALA A 12 -37.75 28.88 26.54
CA ALA A 12 -37.02 27.63 26.43
C ALA A 12 -37.75 26.69 25.46
N SER A 13 -37.56 26.89 24.15
CA SER A 13 -37.99 25.90 23.14
C SER A 13 -37.26 26.08 21.81
N ASP A 14 -35.95 25.81 21.75
CA ASP A 14 -35.28 25.62 20.45
C ASP A 14 -33.97 24.78 20.47
N HIS A 15 -33.74 23.97 21.50
CA HIS A 15 -32.51 23.15 21.60
C HIS A 15 -32.69 21.63 21.48
N GLN A 16 -33.80 21.15 20.91
CA GLN A 16 -34.09 19.70 20.87
C GLN A 16 -34.06 19.02 19.49
N VAL A 17 -33.54 19.68 18.45
CA VAL A 17 -33.49 19.08 17.10
C VAL A 17 -32.08 19.13 16.52
N ASP A 18 -31.16 18.29 17.00
CA ASP A 18 -30.07 17.78 16.13
C ASP A 18 -29.35 16.48 16.58
N HIS A 19 -29.74 15.83 17.68
CA HIS A 19 -29.08 14.59 18.14
C HIS A 19 -29.46 13.31 17.35
N ARG A 20 -30.13 13.42 16.18
CA ARG A 20 -30.71 12.27 15.43
C ARG A 20 -29.96 11.84 14.16
N ARG A 21 -28.79 12.39 13.82
CA ARG A 21 -27.98 11.87 12.71
C ARG A 21 -26.96 10.83 13.21
N GLY A 22 -27.36 9.57 13.08
CA GLY A 22 -26.58 8.37 13.41
C GLY A 22 -25.16 8.40 12.85
N ALA A 23 -24.24 7.88 13.67
CA ALA A 23 -22.80 7.91 13.51
C ALA A 23 -22.32 7.17 12.24
N SER A 24 -22.16 7.93 11.17
CA SER A 24 -21.39 7.58 9.98
C SER A 24 -19.93 7.28 10.37
N SER A 25 -19.36 6.14 9.92
CA SER A 25 -17.98 5.70 10.19
C SER A 25 -16.95 6.80 9.87
N THR A 26 -15.75 6.77 10.48
CA THR A 26 -14.67 7.77 10.22
C THR A 26 -14.44 7.97 8.72
N LEU A 27 -14.40 6.87 7.99
CA LEU A 27 -14.25 6.84 6.53
C LEU A 27 -15.46 7.45 5.84
N SER A 28 -16.67 7.15 6.29
CA SER A 28 -17.90 7.68 5.68
C SER A 28 -18.00 9.21 5.85
N ARG A 29 -17.62 9.78 7.01
CA ARG A 29 -17.53 11.24 7.19
C ARG A 29 -16.42 11.86 6.35
N LEU A 30 -15.27 11.21 6.24
CA LEU A 30 -14.18 11.63 5.36
C LEU A 30 -14.53 11.56 3.89
N THR A 31 -15.29 10.56 3.47
CA THR A 31 -15.74 10.38 2.10
C THR A 31 -16.69 11.50 1.72
N VAL A 32 -17.68 11.81 2.56
CA VAL A 32 -18.57 12.98 2.36
C VAL A 32 -17.76 14.28 2.28
N ARG A 33 -16.78 14.44 3.17
CA ARG A 33 -15.92 15.62 3.17
C ARG A 33 -15.03 15.71 1.92
N LEU A 34 -14.50 14.58 1.44
CA LEU A 34 -13.69 14.48 0.23
C LEU A 34 -14.52 14.88 -1.00
N GLU A 35 -15.76 14.39 -1.09
CA GLU A 35 -16.68 14.74 -2.18
C GLU A 35 -17.07 16.23 -2.17
N SER A 36 -17.12 16.86 -1.00
CA SER A 36 -17.37 18.30 -0.86
C SER A 36 -16.11 19.19 -0.98
N SER A 37 -14.93 18.60 -1.19
CA SER A 37 -13.66 19.35 -1.16
C SER A 37 -13.38 20.08 -2.47
N ALA A 38 -12.66 21.21 -2.39
CA ALA A 38 -12.21 21.98 -3.56
C ALA A 38 -11.02 21.34 -4.32
N LEU A 39 -10.68 20.08 -4.02
CA LEU A 39 -9.60 19.36 -4.71
C LEU A 39 -10.00 19.03 -6.16
N ALA A 40 -9.02 19.04 -7.06
CA ALA A 40 -9.20 18.49 -8.40
C ALA A 40 -9.53 16.98 -8.34
N GLU A 41 -10.13 16.45 -9.41
CA GLU A 41 -10.59 15.04 -9.46
C GLU A 41 -9.46 14.03 -9.29
N GLU A 42 -8.29 14.29 -9.89
CA GLU A 42 -7.12 13.40 -9.82
C GLU A 42 -6.58 13.21 -8.38
N PRO A 43 -6.29 14.27 -7.58
CA PRO A 43 -6.02 14.11 -6.14
C PRO A 43 -7.14 13.41 -5.36
N ARG A 44 -8.41 13.64 -5.71
CA ARG A 44 -9.55 12.96 -5.05
C ARG A 44 -9.55 11.46 -5.35
N ALA A 45 -9.27 11.05 -6.58
CA ALA A 45 -9.15 9.64 -6.96
C ALA A 45 -8.01 8.95 -6.20
N LEU A 46 -6.83 9.59 -6.12
CA LEU A 46 -5.70 9.08 -5.33
C LEU A 46 -6.04 8.91 -3.85
N LEU A 47 -6.83 9.84 -3.28
CA LEU A 47 -7.29 9.73 -1.89
C LEU A 47 -8.29 8.59 -1.70
N ARG A 48 -9.21 8.36 -2.65
CA ARG A 48 -10.14 7.21 -2.59
C ARG A 48 -9.37 5.89 -2.61
N GLU A 49 -8.44 5.74 -3.54
CA GLU A 49 -7.59 4.55 -3.63
C GLU A 49 -6.76 4.37 -2.35
N ALA A 50 -6.13 5.44 -1.87
CA ALA A 50 -5.33 5.40 -0.66
C ALA A 50 -6.16 5.11 0.60
N LEU A 51 -7.45 5.50 0.64
CA LEU A 51 -8.37 5.21 1.76
C LEU A 51 -9.09 3.86 1.61
N GLY A 52 -8.81 3.08 0.56
CA GLY A 52 -9.44 1.78 0.31
C GLY A 52 -10.86 1.85 -0.27
N ALA A 53 -11.29 3.02 -0.75
CA ALA A 53 -12.54 3.19 -1.48
C ALA A 53 -12.36 2.84 -2.97
N THR A 54 -11.93 1.62 -3.27
CA THR A 54 -12.08 1.08 -4.63
C THR A 54 -13.52 0.58 -4.78
N ALA A 55 -14.25 1.17 -5.73
CA ALA A 55 -15.61 0.81 -6.10
C ALA A 55 -15.74 -0.56 -6.79
N THR A 56 -14.95 -1.55 -6.37
CA THR A 56 -14.93 -2.90 -6.96
C THR A 56 -14.73 -3.96 -5.88
N GLU A 57 -15.63 -3.97 -4.89
CA GLU A 57 -16.02 -5.21 -4.23
C GLU A 57 -17.50 -5.44 -4.53
N SER A 58 -17.73 -6.37 -5.44
CA SER A 58 -19.04 -6.88 -5.81
C SER A 58 -19.74 -7.45 -4.58
N SER A 59 -20.93 -6.92 -4.27
CA SER A 59 -22.07 -7.63 -3.68
C SER A 59 -21.85 -8.52 -2.45
N ALA A 60 -20.97 -8.12 -1.54
CA ALA A 60 -21.06 -8.51 -0.14
C ALA A 60 -20.53 -7.35 0.68
N THR A 61 -21.40 -6.42 1.07
CA THR A 61 -21.10 -5.51 2.18
C THR A 61 -20.53 -6.35 3.31
N PRO A 62 -19.28 -6.14 3.75
CA PRO A 62 -18.90 -6.55 5.09
C PRO A 62 -19.85 -5.76 5.97
N VAL A 63 -20.83 -6.45 6.56
CA VAL A 63 -21.76 -5.85 7.50
C VAL A 63 -20.89 -5.47 8.69
N ASP A 64 -20.41 -4.22 8.71
CA ASP A 64 -19.86 -3.62 9.92
C ASP A 64 -20.90 -3.92 11.01
N PRO A 65 -20.53 -4.59 12.11
CA PRO A 65 -21.49 -4.95 13.13
C PRO A 65 -22.20 -3.68 13.58
N HIS A 66 -23.51 -3.58 13.31
CA HIS A 66 -24.28 -2.45 13.76
C HIS A 66 -24.11 -2.31 15.27
N SER A 67 -23.99 -1.07 15.77
CA SER A 67 -23.92 -0.76 17.21
C SER A 67 -25.02 -1.42 18.04
N ASP A 68 -26.12 -1.79 17.37
CA ASP A 68 -27.30 -2.44 17.94
C ASP A 68 -27.10 -3.95 18.21
N GLN A 69 -26.04 -4.58 17.69
CA GLN A 69 -25.69 -6.00 17.92
C GLN A 69 -24.49 -6.16 18.85
N ARG A 70 -24.60 -5.65 20.09
CA ARG A 70 -23.53 -5.82 21.07
C ARG A 70 -23.28 -7.29 21.41
N VAL A 71 -22.01 -7.61 21.61
CA VAL A 71 -21.50 -8.92 21.98
C VAL A 71 -21.16 -8.94 23.47
N PHE A 72 -21.58 -9.99 24.18
CA PHE A 72 -21.28 -10.24 25.59
C PHE A 72 -20.67 -11.64 25.79
N LEU A 73 -19.85 -11.79 26.82
CA LEU A 73 -19.22 -13.07 27.18
C LEU A 73 -20.16 -13.90 28.07
N ASP A 74 -20.50 -15.12 27.65
CA ASP A 74 -21.25 -16.08 28.47
C ASP A 74 -20.31 -16.99 29.27
N SER A 75 -19.27 -17.53 28.65
CA SER A 75 -18.30 -18.35 29.36
C SER A 75 -17.05 -18.58 28.55
N ILE A 76 -15.95 -18.91 29.24
CA ILE A 76 -14.74 -19.41 28.62
C ILE A 76 -14.40 -20.79 29.18
N SER A 77 -14.02 -21.72 28.29
CA SER A 77 -13.44 -23.01 28.65
C SER A 77 -12.04 -23.11 28.08
N VAL A 78 -11.06 -23.47 28.92
CA VAL A 78 -9.66 -23.57 28.53
C VAL A 78 -9.15 -24.97 28.83
N ASN A 79 -8.45 -25.58 27.88
CA ASN A 79 -7.80 -26.88 27.98
C ASN A 79 -6.37 -26.78 27.44
N GLY A 80 -5.39 -27.33 28.15
CA GLY A 80 -4.00 -27.47 27.68
C GLY A 80 -3.26 -26.17 27.39
N PHE A 81 -3.79 -25.02 27.80
CA PHE A 81 -3.26 -23.69 27.49
C PHE A 81 -2.71 -23.02 28.75
N ARG A 82 -1.43 -22.62 28.69
CA ARG A 82 -0.74 -21.89 29.76
C ARG A 82 -0.82 -22.61 31.10
N GLY A 83 -1.30 -21.93 32.15
CA GLY A 83 -1.39 -22.47 33.51
C GLY A 83 -2.50 -23.49 33.72
N ILE A 84 -3.37 -23.71 32.72
CA ILE A 84 -4.54 -24.58 32.79
C ILE A 84 -4.25 -25.89 32.04
N GLY A 85 -4.26 -27.01 32.76
CA GLY A 85 -4.08 -28.35 32.21
C GLY A 85 -5.42 -28.90 31.72
N ARG A 86 -6.08 -29.69 32.55
CA ARG A 86 -7.43 -30.20 32.28
C ARG A 86 -8.44 -29.08 32.02
N LYS A 87 -9.44 -29.37 31.17
CA LYS A 87 -10.54 -28.48 30.83
C LYS A 87 -11.16 -27.81 32.07
N ALA A 88 -10.97 -26.51 32.18
CA ALA A 88 -11.57 -25.66 33.21
C ALA A 88 -12.53 -24.66 32.55
N ARG A 89 -13.71 -24.48 33.14
CA ARG A 89 -14.73 -23.53 32.67
C ARG A 89 -14.90 -22.40 33.66
N LEU A 90 -14.78 -21.17 33.17
CA LEU A 90 -15.13 -19.95 33.88
C LEU A 90 -16.52 -19.48 33.39
N PRO A 91 -17.59 -19.68 34.19
CA PRO A 91 -18.92 -19.19 33.83
C PRO A 91 -18.99 -17.69 34.07
N LEU A 92 -19.32 -16.93 33.02
CA LEU A 92 -19.64 -15.52 33.09
C LEU A 92 -21.16 -15.34 32.96
N THR A 93 -21.67 -14.15 33.20
CA THR A 93 -23.08 -13.81 32.95
C THR A 93 -23.11 -12.74 31.88
N ALA A 94 -23.69 -13.04 30.72
CA ALA A 94 -23.76 -12.15 29.57
C ALA A 94 -24.76 -11.00 29.80
N LYS A 95 -24.40 -10.07 30.70
CA LYS A 95 -25.16 -8.87 31.05
C LYS A 95 -24.22 -7.76 31.54
N PRO A 96 -24.65 -6.50 31.51
CA PRO A 96 -23.96 -5.42 32.21
C PRO A 96 -23.78 -5.73 33.70
N GLY A 97 -22.62 -5.38 34.23
CA GLY A 97 -22.25 -5.56 35.63
C GLY A 97 -20.78 -5.91 35.81
N VAL A 98 -20.32 -5.90 37.06
CA VAL A 98 -18.93 -6.19 37.40
C VAL A 98 -18.79 -7.63 37.89
N THR A 99 -17.86 -8.37 37.27
CA THR A 99 -17.41 -9.69 37.71
C THR A 99 -15.93 -9.62 38.07
N LEU A 100 -15.60 -9.87 39.34
CA LEU A 100 -14.23 -10.03 39.82
C LEU A 100 -13.85 -11.51 39.80
N VAL A 101 -12.79 -11.84 39.09
CA VAL A 101 -12.16 -13.16 39.09
C VAL A 101 -10.93 -13.09 39.98
N VAL A 102 -11.06 -13.60 41.20
CA VAL A 102 -10.04 -13.53 42.26
C VAL A 102 -9.29 -14.85 42.42
N GLY A 103 -8.08 -14.80 42.98
CA GLY A 103 -7.30 -16.01 43.27
C GLY A 103 -5.82 -15.71 43.42
N ARG A 104 -5.04 -16.67 43.93
CA ARG A 104 -3.60 -16.49 44.16
C ARG A 104 -2.81 -16.28 42.85
N ASN A 105 -1.65 -15.65 42.92
CA ASN A 105 -0.76 -15.54 41.77
C ASN A 105 -0.39 -16.92 41.23
N GLY A 106 -0.46 -17.08 39.90
CA GLY A 106 -0.24 -18.36 39.23
C GLY A 106 -1.42 -19.35 39.27
N SER A 107 -2.62 -18.94 39.72
CA SER A 107 -3.81 -19.81 39.74
C SER A 107 -4.50 -20.04 38.38
N GLY A 108 -4.06 -19.36 37.32
CA GLY A 108 -4.64 -19.50 35.97
C GLY A 108 -5.58 -18.36 35.53
N LYS A 109 -5.77 -17.32 36.37
CA LYS A 109 -6.56 -16.12 36.04
C LYS A 109 -6.17 -15.46 34.70
N SER A 110 -4.90 -15.05 34.58
CA SER A 110 -4.41 -14.45 33.33
C SER A 110 -4.44 -15.44 32.16
N SER A 111 -4.43 -16.76 32.41
CA SER A 111 -4.61 -17.75 31.33
C SER A 111 -6.04 -17.75 30.77
N PHE A 112 -7.05 -17.48 31.61
CA PHE A 112 -8.41 -17.22 31.11
C PHE A 112 -8.48 -15.90 30.34
N ALA A 113 -7.93 -14.81 30.87
CA ALA A 113 -7.91 -13.51 30.19
C ALA A 113 -7.21 -13.58 28.82
N GLU A 114 -6.01 -14.14 28.77
CA GLU A 114 -5.24 -14.38 27.54
C GLU A 114 -5.99 -15.30 26.57
N GLY A 115 -6.73 -16.30 27.07
CA GLY A 115 -7.55 -17.17 26.24
C GLY A 115 -8.67 -16.41 25.53
N ILE A 116 -9.36 -15.50 26.22
CA ILE A 116 -10.40 -14.64 25.62
C ILE A 116 -9.78 -13.72 24.56
N GLU A 117 -8.66 -13.07 24.90
CA GLU A 117 -7.92 -12.17 24.00
C GLU A 117 -7.45 -12.90 22.74
N THR A 118 -6.87 -14.08 22.89
CA THR A 118 -6.36 -14.88 21.77
C THR A 118 -7.49 -15.35 20.86
N ALA A 119 -8.62 -15.80 21.43
CA ALA A 119 -9.76 -16.28 20.65
C ALA A 119 -10.42 -15.18 19.82
N LEU A 120 -10.33 -13.92 20.24
CA LEU A 120 -10.93 -12.78 19.53
C LEU A 120 -9.93 -12.05 18.62
N THR A 121 -8.67 -11.91 19.02
CA THR A 121 -7.70 -11.08 18.29
C THR A 121 -6.66 -11.89 17.51
N GLY A 122 -6.54 -13.19 17.78
CA GLY A 122 -5.45 -14.03 17.29
C GLY A 122 -4.07 -13.65 17.86
N ARG A 123 -4.00 -12.73 18.82
CA ARG A 123 -2.78 -12.21 19.45
C ARG A 123 -2.95 -12.11 20.96
N THR A 124 -1.84 -11.91 21.68
CA THR A 124 -1.85 -11.50 23.09
C THR A 124 -0.79 -10.43 23.33
N ALA A 125 -1.08 -9.44 24.17
CA ALA A 125 -0.17 -8.32 24.46
C ALA A 125 1.24 -8.73 24.96
N ARG A 126 1.40 -9.95 25.51
CA ARG A 126 2.69 -10.49 25.99
C ARG A 126 3.60 -11.04 24.88
N LEU A 127 3.10 -11.22 23.66
CA LEU A 127 3.87 -11.73 22.52
C LEU A 127 4.70 -10.65 21.80
N ASP A 128 4.45 -9.36 22.09
CA ASP A 128 5.11 -8.22 21.42
C ASP A 128 6.51 -7.87 21.98
N LYS A 129 6.90 -8.33 23.19
CA LYS A 129 8.23 -8.01 23.79
C LYS A 129 9.29 -9.04 23.38
N GLN A 130 10.58 -8.65 23.45
CA GLN A 130 11.79 -9.49 23.26
C GLN A 130 11.83 -10.82 24.06
N ARG A 131 10.94 -11.01 25.03
CA ARG A 131 10.72 -12.31 25.69
C ARG A 131 10.04 -13.34 24.75
N GLY A 132 9.53 -12.93 23.59
CA GLY A 132 8.72 -13.73 22.68
C GLY A 132 9.25 -15.13 22.35
N GLU A 133 10.56 -15.36 22.17
CA GLU A 133 11.06 -16.69 21.79
C GLU A 133 10.88 -17.77 22.86
N VAL A 134 11.20 -17.47 24.12
CA VAL A 134 11.03 -18.43 25.22
C VAL A 134 9.54 -18.71 25.45
N TRP A 135 8.69 -17.69 25.30
CA TRP A 135 7.25 -17.80 25.52
C TRP A 135 6.51 -18.45 24.34
N ARG A 136 6.99 -18.28 23.10
CA ARG A 136 6.53 -19.03 21.91
C ARG A 136 6.85 -20.51 22.03
N ARG A 137 7.89 -20.90 22.79
CA ARG A 137 8.25 -22.31 23.02
C ARG A 137 7.56 -22.95 24.23
N HIS A 138 7.05 -22.18 25.19
CA HIS A 138 6.51 -22.70 26.46
C HIS A 138 5.09 -22.18 26.79
N TRP A 139 4.19 -22.24 25.81
CA TRP A 139 2.79 -21.82 25.98
C TRP A 139 1.83 -22.98 26.24
N ARG A 140 2.14 -24.18 25.74
CA ARG A 140 1.41 -25.41 26.02
C ARG A 140 1.55 -25.75 27.51
N ASN A 141 0.47 -26.24 28.11
CA ASN A 141 0.52 -26.66 29.51
C ASN A 141 1.47 -27.87 29.69
N LEU A 142 2.27 -27.87 30.76
CA LEU A 142 3.26 -28.92 31.02
C LEU A 142 2.66 -30.30 31.32
N HIS A 143 1.42 -30.37 31.81
CA HIS A 143 0.81 -31.63 32.23
C HIS A 143 -0.20 -32.17 31.22
N ASP A 144 -0.96 -31.30 30.56
CA ASP A 144 -2.04 -31.68 29.63
C ASP A 144 -2.01 -30.83 28.34
N GLY A 145 -0.82 -30.57 27.76
CA GLY A 145 -0.61 -29.69 26.60
C GLY A 145 -0.73 -30.33 25.20
N ALA A 146 -1.22 -31.57 25.10
CA ALA A 146 -1.31 -32.30 23.84
C ALA A 146 -2.35 -31.71 22.88
N ASP A 147 -3.52 -31.33 23.41
CA ASP A 147 -4.64 -30.75 22.65
C ASP A 147 -5.08 -29.41 23.27
N PRO A 148 -4.29 -28.33 23.05
CA PRO A 148 -4.61 -27.01 23.56
C PRO A 148 -5.84 -26.45 22.84
N LYS A 149 -6.85 -26.06 23.61
CA LYS A 149 -8.12 -25.60 23.09
C LYS A 149 -8.74 -24.53 23.99
N VAL A 150 -9.19 -23.44 23.39
CA VAL A 150 -9.94 -22.37 24.06
C VAL A 150 -11.31 -22.24 23.39
N GLU A 151 -12.38 -22.38 24.17
CA GLU A 151 -13.77 -22.20 23.72
C GLU A 151 -14.38 -20.99 24.43
N VAL A 152 -14.70 -19.93 23.69
CA VAL A 152 -15.41 -18.76 24.21
C VAL A 152 -16.86 -18.78 23.70
N ARG A 153 -17.83 -18.75 24.61
CA ARG A 153 -19.25 -18.63 24.29
C ARG A 153 -19.67 -17.18 24.38
N LEU A 154 -20.35 -16.71 23.33
CA LEU A 154 -20.77 -15.32 23.16
C LEU A 154 -22.29 -15.25 23.06
N ALA A 155 -22.87 -14.26 23.73
CA ALA A 155 -24.23 -13.81 23.44
C ALA A 155 -24.12 -12.59 22.50
N ILE A 156 -24.80 -12.67 21.36
CA ILE A 156 -24.86 -11.58 20.37
C ILE A 156 -26.30 -11.10 20.37
N ALA A 157 -26.52 -9.79 20.54
CA ALA A 157 -27.88 -9.25 20.54
C ALA A 157 -28.60 -9.62 19.23
N GLY A 158 -29.80 -10.18 19.35
CA GLY A 158 -30.61 -10.63 18.21
C GLY A 158 -30.44 -12.10 17.83
N ASP A 159 -29.42 -12.80 18.35
CA ASP A 159 -29.28 -14.25 18.14
C ASP A 159 -30.05 -15.03 19.23
N PRO A 160 -30.90 -16.00 18.86
CA PRO A 160 -31.69 -16.77 19.84
C PRO A 160 -30.86 -17.79 20.62
N ARG A 161 -29.64 -18.12 20.15
CA ARG A 161 -28.73 -19.12 20.74
C ARG A 161 -27.33 -18.53 20.86
N LEU A 162 -26.52 -19.10 21.76
CA LEU A 162 -25.14 -18.64 21.97
C LEU A 162 -24.25 -19.00 20.78
N SER A 163 -23.42 -18.04 20.37
CA SER A 163 -22.34 -18.25 19.42
C SER A 163 -21.11 -18.81 20.13
N THR A 164 -20.26 -19.55 19.41
CA THR A 164 -19.07 -20.18 19.98
C THR A 164 -17.85 -19.88 19.12
N LEU A 165 -16.82 -19.28 19.72
CA LEU A 165 -15.48 -19.19 19.17
C LEU A 165 -14.66 -20.37 19.71
N THR A 166 -14.09 -21.14 18.80
CA THR A 166 -13.20 -22.27 19.13
C THR A 166 -11.83 -21.96 18.58
N CYS A 167 -10.85 -21.81 19.45
CA CYS A 167 -9.46 -21.54 19.12
C CYS A 167 -8.63 -22.80 19.44
N THR A 168 -7.93 -23.30 18.42
CA THR A 168 -7.07 -24.49 18.46
C THR A 168 -5.73 -24.19 17.80
N TRP A 169 -4.71 -24.98 18.10
CA TRP A 169 -3.38 -24.83 17.51
C TRP A 169 -2.92 -26.17 16.94
N SER A 170 -2.76 -26.21 15.61
CA SER A 170 -2.26 -27.37 14.88
C SER A 170 -0.75 -27.55 15.00
N GLY A 171 -0.01 -26.45 15.22
CA GLY A 171 1.45 -26.45 15.40
C GLY A 171 1.92 -25.94 16.77
N ASP A 172 3.23 -25.70 16.89
CA ASP A 172 3.84 -25.16 18.11
C ASP A 172 3.89 -23.63 18.16
N ASP A 173 3.49 -22.96 17.08
CA ASP A 173 3.42 -21.50 17.04
C ASP A 173 2.12 -20.99 17.68
N VAL A 174 2.24 -20.40 18.88
CA VAL A 174 1.13 -19.77 19.59
C VAL A 174 0.51 -18.58 18.84
N THR A 175 1.25 -17.98 17.90
CA THR A 175 0.84 -16.78 17.15
C THR A 175 0.00 -17.08 15.91
N ALA A 176 -0.15 -18.37 15.56
CA ALA A 176 -0.98 -18.83 14.45
C ALA A 176 -2.13 -19.73 14.95
N PRO A 177 -3.05 -19.23 15.80
CA PRO A 177 -4.22 -20.01 16.19
C PRO A 177 -5.18 -20.19 15.01
N GLU A 178 -5.74 -21.38 14.89
CA GLU A 178 -6.90 -21.65 14.05
C GLU A 178 -8.16 -21.34 14.86
N VAL A 179 -8.90 -20.30 14.46
CA VAL A 179 -10.12 -19.87 15.14
C VAL A 179 -11.33 -20.14 14.25
N GLU A 180 -12.23 -20.98 14.74
CA GLU A 180 -13.52 -21.31 14.13
C GLU A 180 -14.65 -20.60 14.89
N PHE A 181 -15.49 -19.86 14.18
CA PHE A 181 -16.69 -19.25 14.70
C PHE A 181 -17.94 -20.03 14.27
N ARG A 182 -18.72 -20.46 15.25
CA ARG A 182 -20.02 -21.08 15.05
C ARG A 182 -21.11 -20.14 15.52
N ARG A 183 -21.86 -19.59 14.56
CA ARG A 183 -23.07 -18.79 14.82
C ARG A 183 -24.30 -19.63 14.51
N PRO A 184 -25.28 -19.72 15.42
CA PRO A 184 -26.55 -20.41 15.16
C PRO A 184 -27.20 -19.91 13.87
N GLY A 185 -27.65 -20.82 13.00
CA GLY A 185 -28.26 -20.48 11.71
C GLY A 185 -27.29 -20.17 10.56
N HIS A 186 -26.02 -19.87 10.84
CA HIS A 186 -25.02 -19.48 9.81
C HIS A 186 -23.88 -20.49 9.62
N GLY A 187 -23.92 -21.61 10.35
CA GLY A 187 -22.93 -22.68 10.27
C GLY A 187 -21.63 -22.37 11.00
N ARG A 188 -20.57 -23.10 10.65
CA ARG A 188 -19.21 -22.87 11.14
C ARG A 188 -18.39 -22.21 10.04
N ARG A 189 -17.62 -21.18 10.39
CA ARG A 189 -16.76 -20.45 9.46
C ARG A 189 -15.45 -20.07 10.16
N PRO A 190 -14.35 -19.90 9.43
CA PRO A 190 -13.14 -19.28 9.96
C PRO A 190 -13.46 -17.91 10.57
N PHE A 191 -12.72 -17.52 11.62
CA PHE A 191 -12.91 -16.21 12.25
C PHE A 191 -12.54 -15.05 11.32
N ALA A 192 -11.57 -15.26 10.44
CA ALA A 192 -11.17 -14.31 9.42
C ALA A 192 -12.34 -14.01 8.46
N GLY A 193 -12.70 -12.74 8.34
CA GLY A 193 -13.78 -12.26 7.45
C GLY A 193 -15.15 -12.15 8.12
N ILE A 194 -15.24 -12.21 9.45
CA ILE A 194 -16.50 -11.94 10.19
C ILE A 194 -16.79 -10.43 10.29
N GLY A 195 -15.78 -9.57 10.10
CA GLY A 195 -15.93 -8.11 10.15
C GLY A 195 -15.65 -7.50 11.53
N TRP A 196 -15.09 -8.27 12.47
CA TRP A 196 -14.71 -7.79 13.80
C TRP A 196 -13.27 -7.29 13.88
N GLU A 197 -12.45 -7.56 12.85
CA GLU A 197 -11.03 -7.22 12.82
C GLU A 197 -10.78 -5.72 12.94
N ARG A 198 -11.64 -4.92 12.31
CA ARG A 198 -11.59 -3.45 12.40
C ARG A 198 -12.03 -2.98 13.77
N ALA A 199 -13.21 -3.41 14.22
CA ALA A 199 -13.75 -3.04 15.52
C ALA A 199 -12.83 -3.43 16.70
N LEU A 200 -12.19 -4.60 16.65
CA LEU A 200 -11.23 -5.04 17.67
C LEU A 200 -9.99 -4.16 17.73
N LYS A 201 -9.56 -3.59 16.59
CA LYS A 201 -8.44 -2.64 16.56
C LYS A 201 -8.83 -1.28 17.12
N ASP A 202 -10.03 -0.80 16.77
CA ASP A 202 -10.48 0.55 17.11
C ASP A 202 -10.93 0.68 18.57
N TYR A 203 -11.64 -0.32 19.10
CA TYR A 203 -12.20 -0.25 20.46
C TYR A 203 -11.42 -1.07 21.49
N ASN A 204 -10.76 -2.15 21.04
CA ASN A 204 -10.03 -3.15 21.84
C ASN A 204 -10.55 -3.30 23.30
N PRO A 205 -11.45 -4.27 23.57
CA PRO A 205 -12.07 -4.47 24.87
C PRO A 205 -11.13 -5.09 25.93
N PHE A 206 -9.86 -5.32 25.59
CA PHE A 206 -8.87 -5.92 26.48
C PHE A 206 -7.96 -4.85 27.05
N LEU A 207 -7.74 -4.94 28.36
CA LEU A 207 -6.77 -4.13 29.08
C LEU A 207 -5.82 -5.04 29.85
N SER A 208 -4.68 -5.33 29.23
CA SER A 208 -3.62 -6.11 29.86
C SER A 208 -2.64 -5.22 30.64
N TYR A 209 -1.94 -5.81 31.60
CA TYR A 209 -0.83 -5.15 32.28
C TYR A 209 0.24 -4.60 31.30
N ALA A 210 0.52 -5.34 30.22
CA ALA A 210 1.54 -4.93 29.26
C ALA A 210 1.14 -3.67 28.49
N ASP A 211 -0.15 -3.48 28.23
CA ASP A 211 -0.66 -2.29 27.53
C ASP A 211 -0.64 -1.05 28.43
N LEU A 212 -0.94 -1.23 29.72
CA LEU A 212 -0.80 -0.19 30.74
C LEU A 212 0.68 0.24 30.89
N ASP A 213 1.60 -0.73 30.92
CA ASP A 213 3.05 -0.45 30.97
C ASP A 213 3.56 0.28 29.70
N LYS A 214 3.07 -0.09 28.50
CA LYS A 214 3.46 0.57 27.24
C LYS A 214 3.10 2.06 27.22
N VAL A 215 1.93 2.45 27.73
CA VAL A 215 1.52 3.87 27.76
C VAL A 215 2.31 4.69 28.77
N LEU A 216 2.82 4.07 29.83
CA LEU A 216 3.51 4.77 30.92
C LEU A 216 5.02 4.79 30.76
N ASN A 217 5.61 3.64 30.43
CA ASN A 217 7.05 3.44 30.39
C ASN A 217 7.60 3.20 28.96
N GLY A 218 6.72 3.18 27.95
CA GLY A 218 7.12 3.06 26.54
C GLY A 218 7.82 4.31 26.00
N ARG A 219 8.43 4.18 24.82
CA ARG A 219 9.04 5.32 24.13
C ARG A 219 7.96 6.38 23.80
N PRO A 220 8.28 7.68 23.75
CA PRO A 220 7.29 8.72 23.44
C PRO A 220 6.45 8.47 22.18
N SER A 221 7.06 7.85 21.16
CA SER A 221 6.37 7.41 19.95
C SER A 221 5.37 6.27 20.21
N GLU A 222 5.71 5.30 21.04
CA GLU A 222 4.83 4.17 21.40
C GLU A 222 3.63 4.64 22.24
N GLN A 223 3.86 5.61 23.14
CA GLN A 223 2.80 6.26 23.92
C GLN A 223 1.84 7.03 22.98
N TYR A 224 2.41 7.81 22.06
CA TYR A 224 1.65 8.52 21.02
C TYR A 224 0.84 7.56 20.16
N ASP A 225 1.45 6.50 19.64
CA ASP A 225 0.81 5.53 18.75
C ASP A 225 -0.30 4.76 19.47
N SER A 226 -0.13 4.50 20.78
CA SER A 226 -1.16 3.88 21.61
C SER A 226 -2.40 4.78 21.70
N VAL A 227 -2.24 6.08 21.94
CA VAL A 227 -3.38 7.02 22.02
C VAL A 227 -3.92 7.41 20.63
N ALA A 228 -3.08 7.50 19.60
CA ALA A 228 -3.54 7.73 18.23
C ALA A 228 -4.35 6.53 17.69
N ALA A 229 -3.98 5.31 18.08
CA ALA A 229 -4.79 4.11 17.82
C ALA A 229 -6.13 4.17 18.54
N ILE A 230 -6.16 4.66 19.79
CA ILE A 230 -7.42 4.88 20.55
C ILE A 230 -8.37 5.82 19.79
N LEU A 231 -7.86 6.81 19.07
CA LEU A 231 -8.68 7.78 18.32
C LEU A 231 -9.12 7.28 16.92
N GLY A 232 -8.79 6.05 16.53
CA GLY A 232 -9.13 5.49 15.22
C GLY A 232 -8.49 6.24 14.05
N LEU A 233 -7.29 6.80 14.23
CA LEU A 233 -6.60 7.61 13.22
C LEU A 233 -5.62 6.79 12.36
N ARG A 234 -5.49 5.48 12.61
CA ARG A 234 -4.50 4.62 11.95
C ARG A 234 -4.73 4.48 10.45
N GLU A 235 -5.97 4.38 9.99
CA GLU A 235 -6.27 4.28 8.56
C GLU A 235 -5.78 5.51 7.78
N LEU A 236 -5.81 6.69 8.42
CA LEU A 236 -5.32 7.94 7.86
C LEU A 236 -3.79 8.02 7.89
N THR A 237 -3.16 7.40 8.90
CA THR A 237 -1.71 7.15 8.90
C THR A 237 -1.32 6.27 7.73
N ASP A 238 -1.94 5.09 7.61
CA ASP A 238 -1.60 4.11 6.58
C ASP A 238 -1.81 4.71 5.17
N ALA A 239 -2.86 5.52 4.99
CA ALA A 239 -3.10 6.24 3.74
C ALA A 239 -2.04 7.32 3.44
N ASP A 240 -1.61 8.12 4.44
CA ASP A 240 -0.52 9.10 4.25
C ASP A 240 0.81 8.40 3.96
N GLU A 241 1.08 7.25 4.59
CA GLU A 241 2.28 6.44 4.34
C GLU A 241 2.31 5.87 2.91
N ARG A 242 1.18 5.34 2.41
CA ARG A 242 1.05 4.91 1.00
C ARG A 242 1.34 6.06 0.04
N LEU A 243 0.69 7.21 0.23
CA LEU A 243 0.91 8.39 -0.61
C LEU A 243 2.34 8.93 -0.48
N GLN A 244 2.96 8.83 0.70
CA GLN A 244 4.36 9.20 0.91
C GLN A 244 5.32 8.31 0.13
N GLY A 245 5.04 7.00 0.03
CA GLY A 245 5.82 6.09 -0.79
C GLY A 245 5.82 6.51 -2.26
N ILE A 246 4.64 6.83 -2.79
CA ILE A 246 4.48 7.32 -4.17
C ILE A 246 5.20 8.66 -4.37
N GLU A 247 5.03 9.61 -3.45
CA GLU A 247 5.71 10.91 -3.51
C GLU A 247 7.23 10.76 -3.55
N LYS A 248 7.79 9.91 -2.67
CA LYS A 248 9.25 9.67 -2.61
C LYS A 248 9.77 9.06 -3.91
N ALA A 249 9.07 8.09 -4.48
CA ALA A 249 9.49 7.44 -5.72
C ALA A 249 9.53 8.44 -6.88
N LEU A 250 8.47 9.24 -7.06
CA LEU A 250 8.39 10.24 -8.12
C LEU A 250 9.40 11.38 -7.94
N ASP A 251 9.53 11.91 -6.71
CA ASP A 251 10.47 12.99 -6.39
C ASP A 251 11.94 12.54 -6.55
N SER A 252 12.26 11.31 -6.14
CA SER A 252 13.60 10.74 -6.31
C SER A 252 13.95 10.54 -7.78
N ALA A 253 13.01 10.02 -8.59
CA ALA A 253 13.23 9.82 -10.02
C ALA A 253 13.48 11.15 -10.74
N LEU A 254 12.69 12.19 -10.41
CA LEU A 254 12.88 13.53 -10.98
C LEU A 254 14.23 14.14 -10.58
N LYS A 255 14.59 14.08 -9.29
CA LYS A 255 15.88 14.58 -8.80
C LYS A 255 17.08 13.87 -9.42
N GLN A 256 17.01 12.55 -9.61
CA GLN A 256 18.07 11.80 -10.28
C GLN A 256 18.23 12.24 -11.74
N ALA A 257 17.13 12.36 -12.48
CA ALA A 257 17.15 12.81 -13.87
C ALA A 257 17.67 14.26 -14.00
N GLU A 258 17.31 15.16 -13.08
CA GLU A 258 17.79 16.54 -13.03
C GLU A 258 19.27 16.64 -12.61
N ALA A 259 19.74 15.79 -11.70
CA ALA A 259 21.13 15.76 -11.24
C ALA A 259 22.12 15.21 -12.29
N GLU A 260 21.68 14.28 -13.13
CA GLU A 260 22.48 13.74 -14.25
C GLU A 260 22.61 14.72 -15.43
N ARG A 261 21.66 15.64 -15.55
CA ARG A 261 21.57 16.61 -16.65
C ARG A 261 22.82 17.51 -16.81
N PRO A 262 23.38 18.15 -15.77
CA PRO A 262 24.60 18.94 -15.91
C PRO A 262 25.81 18.08 -16.30
N VAL A 263 25.90 16.85 -15.78
CA VAL A 263 26.99 15.91 -16.10
C VAL A 263 26.95 15.47 -17.57
N LEU A 264 25.75 15.32 -18.13
CA LEU A 264 25.55 15.07 -19.56
C LEU A 264 25.89 16.30 -20.40
N ALA A 265 25.48 17.49 -19.98
CA ALA A 265 25.82 18.73 -20.68
C ALA A 265 27.34 18.94 -20.76
N GLU A 266 28.06 18.69 -19.65
CA GLU A 266 29.53 18.74 -19.62
C GLU A 266 30.15 17.73 -20.57
N ALA A 267 29.72 16.46 -20.53
CA ALA A 267 30.21 15.42 -21.42
C ALA A 267 29.96 15.72 -22.91
N LEU A 268 28.80 16.30 -23.24
CA LEU A 268 28.47 16.71 -24.60
C LEU A 268 29.29 17.94 -25.04
N SER A 269 29.58 18.88 -24.14
CA SER A 269 30.38 20.06 -24.44
C SER A 269 31.86 19.78 -24.72
N ALA A 270 32.37 18.64 -24.24
CA ALA A 270 33.74 18.21 -24.45
C ALA A 270 33.99 17.58 -25.84
N LEU A 271 32.93 17.29 -26.60
CA LEU A 271 33.01 16.68 -27.93
C LEU A 271 32.94 17.74 -29.03
N ASP A 272 33.89 17.69 -29.97
CA ASP A 272 33.88 18.49 -31.20
C ASP A 272 33.07 17.77 -32.31
N ASP A 273 31.83 17.38 -31.98
CA ASP A 273 30.92 16.65 -32.86
C ASP A 273 29.61 17.46 -33.08
N PRO A 274 29.17 17.69 -34.34
CA PRO A 274 27.91 18.39 -34.64
C PRO A 274 26.66 17.80 -33.95
N ARG A 275 26.63 16.48 -33.74
CA ARG A 275 25.55 15.77 -33.03
C ARG A 275 25.57 16.11 -31.54
N ALA A 276 26.75 16.21 -30.93
CA ALA A 276 26.91 16.61 -29.54
C ALA A 276 26.46 18.06 -29.31
N VAL A 277 26.77 18.97 -30.24
CA VAL A 277 26.29 20.36 -30.19
C VAL A 277 24.76 20.44 -30.22
N ARG A 278 24.10 19.66 -31.10
CA ARG A 278 22.63 19.58 -31.16
C ARG A 278 22.03 19.00 -29.88
N ALA A 279 22.61 17.93 -29.35
CA ALA A 279 22.18 17.34 -28.08
C ALA A 279 22.32 18.35 -26.92
N LEU A 280 23.44 19.08 -26.88
CA LEU A 280 23.71 20.11 -25.87
C LEU A 280 22.71 21.27 -25.94
N ALA A 281 22.28 21.70 -27.13
CA ALA A 281 21.28 22.75 -27.29
C ALA A 281 19.92 22.38 -26.66
N VAL A 282 19.57 21.10 -26.65
CA VAL A 282 18.33 20.60 -26.02
C VAL A 282 18.54 20.35 -24.53
N VAL A 283 19.61 19.63 -24.16
CA VAL A 283 19.90 19.27 -22.75
C VAL A 283 20.24 20.51 -21.91
N GLY A 284 20.94 21.50 -22.46
CA GLY A 284 21.36 22.72 -21.78
C GLY A 284 20.28 23.79 -21.62
N LYS A 285 19.15 23.67 -22.32
CA LYS A 285 18.06 24.67 -22.27
C LYS A 285 17.32 24.63 -20.94
N ALA A 286 17.09 25.79 -20.30
CA ALA A 286 16.23 25.84 -19.12
C ALA A 286 14.79 25.38 -19.43
N GLY A 287 14.25 24.45 -18.64
CA GLY A 287 12.92 23.86 -18.82
C GLY A 287 12.93 22.39 -19.24
N ASP A 288 11.77 21.89 -19.68
CA ASP A 288 11.61 20.49 -20.07
C ASP A 288 12.35 20.23 -21.40
N PRO A 289 13.20 19.19 -21.47
CA PRO A 289 13.94 18.85 -22.68
C PRO A 289 13.00 18.33 -23.77
N ASP A 290 13.33 18.62 -25.03
CA ASP A 290 12.63 18.08 -26.18
C ASP A 290 13.08 16.63 -26.43
N PHE A 291 12.31 15.69 -25.88
CA PHE A 291 12.59 14.26 -26.00
C PHE A 291 12.54 13.75 -27.45
N VAL A 292 11.78 14.40 -28.35
CA VAL A 292 11.66 13.98 -29.75
C VAL A 292 12.98 14.23 -30.49
N VAL A 293 13.59 15.39 -30.27
CA VAL A 293 14.88 15.74 -30.88
C VAL A 293 16.00 14.84 -30.36
N LEU A 294 15.98 14.49 -29.08
CA LEU A 294 16.99 13.61 -28.47
C LEU A 294 16.83 12.15 -28.92
N ASP A 295 15.60 11.66 -29.06
CA ASP A 295 15.33 10.32 -29.59
C ASP A 295 15.87 10.17 -31.01
N ALA A 296 15.66 11.17 -31.87
CA ALA A 296 16.17 11.16 -33.23
C ALA A 296 17.71 11.03 -33.25
N LEU A 297 18.42 11.72 -32.35
CA LEU A 297 19.88 11.65 -32.23
C LEU A 297 20.40 10.29 -31.71
N VAL A 298 19.57 9.54 -30.98
CA VAL A 298 19.91 8.22 -30.43
C VAL A 298 19.54 7.08 -31.37
N THR A 299 18.40 7.19 -32.08
CA THR A 299 17.81 6.10 -32.87
C THR A 299 18.15 6.14 -34.36
N SER A 300 18.45 7.30 -34.93
CA SER A 300 18.81 7.42 -36.35
C SER A 300 20.33 7.51 -36.55
N LEU A 301 20.85 6.74 -37.50
CA LEU A 301 22.04 7.17 -38.24
C LEU A 301 21.64 8.47 -38.95
N PRO A 302 22.33 9.60 -38.74
CA PRO A 302 21.82 10.89 -39.18
C PRO A 302 21.84 10.97 -40.71
N ASP A 303 20.65 10.92 -41.32
CA ASP A 303 20.40 11.27 -42.73
C ASP A 303 20.36 12.81 -42.95
N ALA A 304 20.41 13.59 -41.86
CA ALA A 304 20.43 15.04 -41.88
C ALA A 304 21.79 15.57 -41.41
N ASP A 305 22.84 15.30 -42.20
CA ASP A 305 24.15 15.88 -41.96
C ASP A 305 24.23 17.31 -42.50
N GLU A 306 24.45 18.25 -41.58
CA GLU A 306 24.83 19.61 -41.92
C GLU A 306 26.32 19.84 -41.59
N GLY A 307 27.00 20.64 -42.43
CA GLY A 307 28.37 21.10 -42.19
C GLY A 307 29.44 20.02 -42.42
N ARG A 308 30.22 19.72 -41.37
CA ARG A 308 31.47 18.94 -41.43
C ARG A 308 31.29 17.44 -41.78
N LEU A 309 30.21 16.79 -41.32
CA LEU A 309 29.98 15.34 -41.51
C LEU A 309 29.66 14.99 -42.97
N ARG A 310 28.60 15.55 -43.55
CA ARG A 310 28.74 16.52 -44.63
C ARG A 310 29.86 16.31 -45.66
N GLU A 311 30.82 17.21 -45.54
CA GLU A 311 32.05 17.32 -46.31
C GLU A 311 32.91 16.05 -46.20
N LEU A 312 33.05 15.47 -44.99
CA LEU A 312 33.84 14.26 -44.79
C LEU A 312 33.26 13.05 -45.54
N ARG A 313 31.94 12.82 -45.48
CA ARG A 313 31.27 11.74 -46.22
C ARG A 313 31.32 11.97 -47.73
N THR A 314 31.18 13.23 -48.17
CA THR A 314 31.32 13.60 -49.59
C THR A 314 32.75 13.33 -50.09
N THR A 315 33.76 13.64 -49.27
CA THR A 315 35.17 13.35 -49.55
C THR A 315 35.44 11.84 -49.58
N ALA A 316 34.87 11.10 -48.63
CA ALA A 316 35.02 9.64 -48.54
C ALA A 316 34.38 8.91 -49.74
N ALA A 317 33.36 9.51 -50.36
CA ALA A 317 32.71 8.98 -51.56
C ALA A 317 33.46 9.30 -52.87
N LEU A 318 34.55 10.08 -52.83
CA LEU A 318 35.32 10.40 -54.03
C LEU A 318 36.04 9.16 -54.58
N THR A 319 35.84 8.93 -55.88
CA THR A 319 36.51 7.87 -56.65
C THR A 319 37.43 8.50 -57.68
N GLY A 320 38.72 8.17 -57.63
CA GLY A 320 39.68 8.54 -58.67
C GLY A 320 39.51 7.69 -59.95
N PRO A 321 40.37 7.91 -60.96
CA PRO A 321 40.38 7.09 -62.17
C PRO A 321 40.59 5.60 -61.86
N ASP A 322 39.91 4.73 -62.61
CA ASP A 322 40.16 3.29 -62.54
C ASP A 322 41.50 2.98 -63.22
N LEU A 323 42.55 2.77 -62.42
CA LEU A 323 43.90 2.49 -62.89
C LEU A 323 43.98 1.22 -63.75
N GLY A 324 43.11 0.23 -63.50
CA GLY A 324 43.05 -0.98 -64.31
C GLY A 324 42.50 -0.71 -65.70
N ALA A 325 41.41 0.05 -65.79
CA ALA A 325 40.82 0.46 -67.07
C ALA A 325 41.74 1.41 -67.86
N VAL A 326 42.40 2.35 -67.16
CA VAL A 326 43.35 3.29 -67.78
C VAL A 326 44.60 2.56 -68.26
N GLY A 327 45.19 1.67 -67.45
CA GLY A 327 46.33 0.85 -67.86
C GLY A 327 46.04 0.03 -69.11
N ALA A 328 44.91 -0.67 -69.14
CA ALA A 328 44.49 -1.45 -70.32
C ALA A 328 44.22 -0.57 -71.56
N ALA A 329 43.78 0.68 -71.40
CA ALA A 329 43.63 1.62 -72.51
C ALA A 329 44.99 2.17 -73.01
N VAL A 330 45.92 2.45 -72.09
CA VAL A 330 47.29 2.88 -72.39
C VAL A 330 48.07 1.79 -73.12
N ASP A 331 47.97 0.54 -72.69
CA ASP A 331 48.64 -0.59 -73.34
C ASP A 331 48.10 -0.83 -74.75
N ARG A 332 46.78 -0.78 -74.93
CA ARG A 332 46.15 -0.85 -76.27
C ARG A 332 46.59 0.30 -77.18
N LEU A 333 46.76 1.50 -76.62
CA LEU A 333 47.26 2.65 -77.38
C LEU A 333 48.72 2.45 -77.82
N ARG A 334 49.58 1.94 -76.93
CA ARG A 334 50.99 1.60 -77.24
C ARG A 334 51.07 0.51 -78.31
N GLU A 335 50.26 -0.53 -78.21
CA GLU A 335 50.18 -1.60 -79.20
C GLU A 335 49.73 -1.06 -80.57
N ALA A 336 48.70 -0.21 -80.60
CA ALA A 336 48.22 0.39 -81.85
C ALA A 336 49.25 1.32 -82.51
N VAL A 337 50.06 2.04 -81.71
CA VAL A 337 51.20 2.82 -82.23
C VAL A 337 52.24 1.90 -82.85
N ALA A 338 52.64 0.83 -82.16
CA ALA A 338 53.62 -0.12 -82.66
C ALA A 338 53.17 -0.79 -83.97
N VAL A 339 51.90 -1.22 -84.05
CA VAL A 339 51.31 -1.79 -85.26
C VAL A 339 51.32 -0.78 -86.42
N LEU A 340 51.04 0.50 -86.16
CA LEU A 340 51.09 1.52 -87.20
C LEU A 340 52.52 1.78 -87.70
N ASP A 341 53.50 1.77 -86.81
CA ASP A 341 54.91 1.96 -87.18
C ASP A 341 55.47 0.75 -87.95
N ASP A 342 55.07 -0.48 -87.62
CA ASP A 342 55.39 -1.67 -88.40
C ASP A 342 54.78 -1.59 -89.82
N VAL A 343 53.53 -1.14 -89.93
CA VAL A 343 52.87 -0.89 -91.23
C VAL A 343 53.61 0.17 -92.03
N ARG A 344 54.04 1.28 -91.41
CA ARG A 344 54.84 2.31 -92.08
C ARG A 344 56.18 1.77 -92.58
N ALA A 345 56.86 0.96 -91.77
CA ALA A 345 58.14 0.36 -92.14
C ALA A 345 58.01 -0.63 -93.32
N SER A 346 56.86 -1.29 -93.47
CA SER A 346 56.59 -2.23 -94.58
C SER A 346 56.30 -1.57 -95.94
N GLY A 347 56.17 -0.23 -96.00
CA GLY A 347 55.81 0.49 -97.23
C GLY A 347 54.32 0.38 -97.62
N ALA A 348 53.50 -0.25 -96.77
CA ALA A 348 52.07 -0.46 -97.00
C ALA A 348 51.23 0.83 -97.09
N GLU A 349 51.78 1.99 -96.69
CA GLU A 349 51.08 3.28 -96.82
C GLU A 349 50.86 3.70 -98.28
N ASP A 350 51.82 3.39 -99.16
CA ASP A 350 51.73 3.70 -100.60
C ASP A 350 51.02 2.58 -101.37
N ALA A 351 50.78 1.42 -100.74
CA ALA A 351 50.18 0.26 -101.37
C ALA A 351 48.78 0.55 -101.93
N HIS A 352 48.00 1.43 -101.29
CA HIS A 352 46.69 1.82 -101.82
C HIS A 352 46.80 2.61 -103.13
N GLN A 353 47.68 3.62 -103.19
CA GLN A 353 47.86 4.44 -104.38
C GLN A 353 48.45 3.61 -105.53
N HIS A 354 49.39 2.71 -105.19
CA HIS A 354 49.98 1.77 -106.14
C HIS A 354 48.95 0.76 -106.68
N ALA A 355 48.10 0.20 -105.81
CA ALA A 355 47.01 -0.68 -106.23
C ALA A 355 46.01 0.02 -107.15
N GLU A 356 45.63 1.27 -106.87
CA GLU A 356 44.72 2.06 -107.71
C GLU A 356 45.33 2.37 -109.08
N LEU A 357 46.64 2.66 -109.12
CA LEU A 357 47.35 2.91 -110.38
C LEU A 357 47.41 1.64 -111.25
N LEU A 358 47.78 0.50 -110.66
CA LEU A 358 47.78 -0.80 -111.35
C LEU A 358 46.38 -1.25 -111.76
N ALA A 359 45.36 -1.04 -110.92
CA ALA A 359 43.96 -1.37 -111.25
C ALA A 359 43.43 -0.54 -112.42
N LYS A 360 43.77 0.75 -112.49
CA LYS A 360 43.44 1.59 -113.66
C LYS A 360 44.17 1.15 -114.92
N ALA A 361 45.43 0.73 -114.80
CA ALA A 361 46.20 0.17 -115.92
C ALA A 361 45.59 -1.16 -116.42
N LEU A 362 45.16 -2.05 -115.52
CA LEU A 362 44.44 -3.28 -115.84
C LEU A 362 43.12 -3.02 -116.55
N GLU A 363 42.32 -2.07 -116.06
CA GLU A 363 41.05 -1.71 -116.70
C GLU A 363 41.24 -1.14 -118.10
N HIS A 364 42.31 -0.37 -118.31
CA HIS A 364 42.65 0.15 -119.63
C HIS A 364 43.08 -0.98 -120.59
N SER A 365 43.98 -1.89 -120.16
CA SER A 365 44.40 -3.06 -120.93
C SER A 365 43.22 -3.94 -121.36
N ARG A 366 42.26 -4.20 -120.47
CA ARG A 366 41.03 -4.99 -120.80
C ARG A 366 40.11 -4.32 -121.82
N ARG A 367 40.14 -2.99 -121.94
CA ARG A 367 39.30 -2.24 -122.89
C ARG A 367 39.95 -2.07 -124.26
N HIS A 368 41.26 -2.30 -124.33
CA HIS A 368 42.10 -2.05 -125.50
C HIS A 368 43.06 -3.22 -125.73
N GLU A 369 42.50 -4.42 -125.99
CA GLU A 369 43.26 -5.66 -126.17
C GLU A 369 44.21 -5.64 -127.39
N ASP A 370 43.92 -4.77 -128.37
CA ASP A 370 44.68 -4.64 -129.62
C ASP A 370 45.83 -3.61 -129.56
N GLU A 371 46.14 -3.05 -128.37
CA GLU A 371 47.15 -1.99 -128.21
C GLU A 371 48.53 -2.54 -127.77
N ASP A 372 49.49 -2.54 -128.70
CA ASP A 372 50.81 -3.17 -128.53
C ASP A 372 51.84 -2.32 -127.73
N THR A 373 51.45 -1.13 -127.27
CA THR A 373 52.32 -0.18 -126.56
C THR A 373 51.76 0.18 -125.18
N CYS A 374 52.63 0.18 -124.16
CA CYS A 374 52.22 0.60 -122.81
C CYS A 374 51.93 2.12 -122.77
N PRO A 375 50.72 2.56 -122.36
CA PRO A 375 50.32 3.96 -122.41
C PRO A 375 50.99 4.85 -121.35
N VAL A 376 51.67 4.25 -120.36
CA VAL A 376 52.32 5.00 -119.26
C VAL A 376 53.78 5.30 -119.58
N CYS A 377 54.55 4.32 -120.06
CA CYS A 377 55.98 4.48 -120.33
C CYS A 377 56.35 4.46 -121.81
N GLY A 378 55.41 4.17 -122.71
CA GLY A 378 55.63 4.15 -124.16
C GLY A 378 56.49 3.00 -124.67
N SER A 379 56.67 1.93 -123.89
CA SER A 379 57.47 0.77 -124.31
C SER A 379 56.69 -0.18 -125.23
N ASP A 380 57.38 -0.75 -126.22
CA ASP A 380 56.88 -1.74 -127.20
C ASP A 380 56.56 -3.13 -126.60
N ARG A 381 56.43 -3.24 -125.27
CA ARG A 381 55.97 -4.45 -124.59
C ARG A 381 54.47 -4.31 -124.36
N ALA A 382 53.68 -5.11 -125.08
CA ALA A 382 52.23 -5.18 -124.92
C ALA A 382 51.86 -5.60 -123.49
N LEU A 383 50.75 -5.04 -122.98
CA LEU A 383 50.14 -5.43 -121.71
C LEU A 383 49.35 -6.75 -121.93
N ASP A 384 50.10 -7.84 -122.08
CA ASP A 384 49.55 -9.17 -122.40
C ASP A 384 48.74 -9.80 -121.25
N GLU A 385 48.05 -10.91 -121.56
CA GLU A 385 47.23 -11.64 -120.59
C GLU A 385 48.05 -12.12 -119.37
N ALA A 386 49.31 -12.51 -119.58
CA ALA A 386 50.23 -12.91 -118.51
C ALA A 386 50.64 -11.74 -117.60
N TRP A 387 50.78 -10.53 -118.13
CA TRP A 387 50.93 -9.31 -117.34
C TRP A 387 49.65 -8.99 -116.57
N ALA A 388 48.48 -9.15 -117.19
CA ALA A 388 47.19 -8.87 -116.55
C ALA A 388 46.93 -9.79 -115.35
N GLU A 389 47.28 -11.09 -115.44
CA GLU A 389 47.21 -12.02 -114.31
C GLU A 389 48.15 -11.62 -113.16
N ARG A 390 49.43 -11.34 -113.45
CA ARG A 390 50.41 -10.90 -112.44
C ARG A 390 50.03 -9.57 -111.80
N ALA A 391 49.54 -8.61 -112.58
CA ALA A 391 49.10 -7.32 -112.07
C ALA A 391 47.81 -7.45 -111.24
N ALA A 392 46.89 -8.36 -111.58
CA ALA A 392 45.70 -8.65 -110.78
C ALA A 392 46.07 -9.27 -109.41
N GLU A 393 47.02 -10.20 -109.38
CA GLU A 393 47.57 -10.77 -108.14
C GLU A 393 48.27 -9.70 -107.29
N GLN A 394 49.10 -8.84 -107.91
CA GLN A 394 49.77 -7.74 -107.23
C GLN A 394 48.76 -6.72 -106.66
N VAL A 395 47.69 -6.40 -107.38
CA VAL A 395 46.60 -5.53 -106.89
C VAL A 395 45.89 -6.16 -105.69
N ALA A 396 45.67 -7.48 -105.69
CA ALA A 396 45.08 -8.16 -104.54
C ALA A 396 45.99 -8.06 -103.30
N THR A 397 47.29 -8.31 -103.45
CA THR A 397 48.29 -8.18 -102.37
C THR A 397 48.37 -6.75 -101.84
N LEU A 398 48.51 -5.75 -102.73
CA LEU A 398 48.59 -4.34 -102.34
C LEU A 398 47.29 -3.82 -101.70
N ARG A 399 46.12 -4.34 -102.11
CA ARG A 399 44.85 -4.02 -101.44
C ARG A 399 44.77 -4.62 -100.04
N GLN A 400 45.30 -5.82 -99.83
CA GLN A 400 45.39 -6.44 -98.52
C GLN A 400 46.32 -5.63 -97.60
N GLU A 401 47.49 -5.22 -98.08
CA GLU A 401 48.42 -4.34 -97.35
C GLU A 401 47.79 -2.98 -97.01
N ALA A 402 47.08 -2.38 -97.97
CA ALA A 402 46.34 -1.14 -97.76
C ALA A 402 45.18 -1.30 -96.74
N ALA A 403 44.53 -2.46 -96.70
CA ALA A 403 43.51 -2.77 -95.70
C ALA A 403 44.14 -2.84 -94.30
N THR A 404 45.25 -3.56 -94.15
CA THR A 404 46.04 -3.61 -92.90
C THR A 404 46.44 -2.21 -92.42
N ALA A 405 46.87 -1.32 -93.34
CA ALA A 405 47.24 0.05 -93.00
C ALA A 405 46.05 0.92 -92.55
N ARG A 406 44.87 0.72 -93.16
CA ARG A 406 43.63 1.40 -92.75
C ARG A 406 43.14 0.88 -91.40
N GLU A 407 43.22 -0.42 -91.17
CA GLU A 407 42.88 -1.06 -89.90
C GLU A 407 43.78 -0.56 -88.77
N ALA A 408 45.10 -0.49 -88.99
CA ALA A 408 46.04 0.07 -88.03
C ALA A 408 45.73 1.55 -87.67
N ARG A 409 45.41 2.39 -88.68
CA ARG A 409 45.01 3.79 -88.45
C ARG A 409 43.68 3.91 -87.69
N THR A 410 42.73 3.03 -87.98
CA THR A 410 41.43 3.00 -87.30
C THR A 410 41.61 2.53 -85.86
N GLY A 411 42.37 1.46 -85.63
CA GLY A 411 42.71 0.95 -84.31
C GLY A 411 43.44 1.97 -83.45
N LEU A 412 44.37 2.75 -84.02
CA LEU A 412 45.02 3.85 -83.28
C LEU A 412 44.01 4.93 -82.87
N ARG A 413 43.12 5.34 -83.78
CA ARG A 413 42.07 6.33 -83.47
C ARG A 413 41.15 5.83 -82.36
N ASP A 414 40.68 4.60 -82.47
CA ASP A 414 39.78 3.98 -81.49
C ASP A 414 40.46 3.86 -80.11
N ALA A 415 41.76 3.54 -80.07
CA ALA A 415 42.53 3.49 -78.83
C ALA A 415 42.71 4.88 -78.19
N VAL A 416 42.98 5.92 -78.99
CA VAL A 416 43.03 7.32 -78.52
C VAL A 416 41.68 7.75 -77.96
N ASP A 417 40.58 7.47 -78.66
CA ASP A 417 39.23 7.85 -78.23
C ASP A 417 38.79 7.08 -76.97
N ALA A 418 39.14 5.79 -76.86
CA ALA A 418 38.89 4.99 -75.67
C ALA A 418 39.60 5.57 -74.43
N LEU A 419 40.86 5.98 -74.56
CA LEU A 419 41.59 6.61 -73.46
C LEU A 419 41.03 7.99 -73.10
N ARG A 420 40.67 8.82 -74.09
CA ARG A 420 40.03 10.13 -73.88
C ARG A 420 38.66 10.02 -73.20
N TYR A 421 37.92 8.95 -73.47
CA TYR A 421 36.63 8.66 -72.83
C TYR A 421 36.78 8.41 -71.32
N LEU A 422 37.87 7.74 -70.90
CA LEU A 422 38.16 7.49 -69.49
C LEU A 422 38.57 8.75 -68.71
N VAL A 423 39.03 9.79 -69.40
CA VAL A 423 39.33 11.08 -68.76
C VAL A 423 38.04 11.74 -68.32
N THR A 424 37.69 11.66 -67.04
CA THR A 424 36.46 12.19 -66.46
C THR A 424 36.47 13.71 -66.35
N PRO A 425 35.30 14.38 -66.49
CA PRO A 425 35.19 15.81 -66.22
C PRO A 425 35.39 16.13 -64.74
N VAL A 426 35.79 17.37 -64.45
CA VAL A 426 35.99 17.88 -63.09
C VAL A 426 34.64 17.94 -62.35
N PRO A 427 34.49 17.31 -61.17
CA PRO A 427 33.30 17.40 -60.34
C PRO A 427 32.95 18.84 -59.96
N ALA A 428 31.66 19.11 -59.68
CA ALA A 428 31.19 20.45 -59.30
C ALA A 428 31.76 20.95 -57.96
N TRP A 429 32.22 20.03 -57.11
CA TRP A 429 32.89 20.32 -55.85
C TRP A 429 34.12 19.42 -55.73
N LEU A 430 35.27 20.02 -55.39
CA LEU A 430 36.52 19.31 -55.14
C LEU A 430 37.24 19.91 -53.92
N PRO A 431 37.80 19.07 -53.03
CA PRO A 431 38.80 19.49 -52.07
C PRO A 431 39.98 20.20 -52.76
N ALA A 432 40.50 21.27 -52.15
CA ALA A 432 41.61 22.04 -52.72
C ALA A 432 42.82 21.19 -53.20
N PRO A 433 43.26 20.13 -52.49
CA PRO A 433 44.38 19.30 -52.93
C PRO A 433 44.11 18.46 -54.21
N LEU A 434 42.85 18.30 -54.63
CA LEU A 434 42.48 17.55 -55.84
C LEU A 434 42.32 18.43 -57.08
N VAL A 435 42.29 19.75 -56.94
CA VAL A 435 42.06 20.67 -58.06
C VAL A 435 43.15 20.52 -59.12
N ASP A 436 44.42 20.63 -58.73
CA ASP A 436 45.54 20.56 -59.68
C ASP A 436 45.69 19.16 -60.31
N PRO A 437 45.68 18.04 -59.55
CA PRO A 437 45.72 16.70 -60.14
C PRO A 437 44.57 16.40 -61.12
N TRP A 438 43.36 16.92 -60.85
CA TRP A 438 42.21 16.68 -61.73
C TRP A 438 42.27 17.52 -63.01
N GLU A 439 42.77 18.75 -62.94
CA GLU A 439 43.04 19.56 -64.14
C GLU A 439 44.17 18.95 -64.99
N GLU A 440 45.21 18.39 -64.37
CA GLU A 440 46.26 17.64 -65.10
C GLU A 440 45.71 16.40 -65.82
N TRP A 441 44.81 15.65 -65.17
CA TRP A 441 44.13 14.52 -65.79
C TRP A 441 43.25 14.97 -66.97
N LYS A 442 42.46 16.03 -66.78
CA LYS A 442 41.62 16.62 -67.83
C LYS A 442 42.44 17.12 -69.03
N ALA A 443 43.61 17.69 -68.79
CA ALA A 443 44.50 18.19 -69.84
C ALA A 443 44.95 17.09 -70.82
N CYS A 444 44.93 15.81 -70.41
CA CYS A 444 45.26 14.69 -71.30
C CYS A 444 44.34 14.63 -72.54
N ARG A 445 43.08 15.09 -72.44
CA ARG A 445 42.16 15.12 -73.60
C ARG A 445 42.65 15.99 -74.76
N ALA A 446 43.47 17.00 -74.49
CA ALA A 446 43.98 17.94 -75.49
C ALA A 446 45.32 17.51 -76.13
N ILE A 447 45.87 16.35 -75.75
CA ILE A 447 47.13 15.83 -76.33
C ILE A 447 46.80 15.09 -77.63
N ASP A 448 47.39 15.53 -78.74
CA ASP A 448 47.19 14.93 -80.06
C ASP A 448 48.20 13.81 -80.39
N ASP A 449 49.38 13.84 -79.75
CA ASP A 449 50.41 12.83 -79.92
C ASP A 449 50.11 11.57 -79.08
N ALA A 450 50.01 10.41 -79.73
CA ALA A 450 49.54 9.16 -79.10
C ALA A 450 50.51 8.62 -78.04
N GLU A 451 51.82 8.68 -78.27
CA GLU A 451 52.82 8.22 -77.31
C GLU A 451 52.86 9.12 -76.08
N ARG A 452 52.84 10.44 -76.29
CA ARG A 452 52.77 11.44 -75.22
C ARG A 452 51.47 11.34 -74.43
N LEU A 453 50.34 11.07 -75.10
CA LEU A 453 49.06 10.83 -74.46
C LEU A 453 49.12 9.61 -73.54
N ALA A 454 49.67 8.48 -74.02
CA ALA A 454 49.83 7.26 -73.24
C ALA A 454 50.65 7.51 -71.95
N ALA A 455 51.83 8.12 -72.07
CA ALA A 455 52.72 8.38 -70.93
C ALA A 455 52.13 9.39 -69.93
N ARG A 456 51.52 10.47 -70.43
CA ARG A 456 50.94 11.51 -69.57
C ARG A 456 49.67 11.05 -68.89
N ALA A 457 48.82 10.29 -69.57
CA ALA A 457 47.60 9.74 -69.00
C ALA A 457 47.89 8.73 -67.88
N GLU A 458 48.85 7.83 -68.08
CA GLU A 458 49.26 6.87 -67.04
C GLU A 458 49.75 7.58 -65.77
N THR A 459 50.63 8.58 -65.93
CA THR A 459 51.17 9.36 -64.81
C THR A 459 50.09 10.19 -64.12
N ALA A 460 49.26 10.91 -64.88
CA ALA A 460 48.21 11.76 -64.33
C ALA A 460 47.09 10.95 -63.64
N ALA A 461 46.74 9.79 -64.18
CA ALA A 461 45.77 8.88 -63.56
C ALA A 461 46.28 8.35 -62.21
N LEU A 462 47.55 7.94 -62.14
CA LEU A 462 48.17 7.46 -60.90
C LEU A 462 48.20 8.56 -59.83
N VAL A 463 48.70 9.76 -60.17
CA VAL A 463 48.74 10.89 -59.23
C VAL A 463 47.35 11.27 -58.72
N LEU A 464 46.35 11.32 -59.60
CA LEU A 464 44.98 11.63 -59.20
C LEU A 464 44.35 10.52 -58.35
N ALA A 465 44.56 9.25 -58.70
CA ALA A 465 44.05 8.12 -57.94
C ALA A 465 44.64 8.07 -56.53
N ASP A 466 45.96 8.26 -56.39
CA ASP A 466 46.65 8.31 -55.10
C ASP A 466 46.15 9.49 -54.25
N ALA A 467 46.00 10.68 -54.84
CA ALA A 467 45.50 11.85 -54.14
C ALA A 467 44.04 11.66 -53.66
N CYS A 468 43.18 11.05 -54.48
CA CYS A 468 41.80 10.72 -54.09
C CYS A 468 41.79 9.67 -52.97
N ALA A 469 42.65 8.64 -53.05
CA ALA A 469 42.75 7.60 -52.04
C ALA A 469 43.22 8.17 -50.70
N ALA A 470 44.25 9.01 -50.69
CA ALA A 470 44.79 9.62 -49.47
C ALA A 470 43.75 10.46 -48.72
N LEU A 471 43.01 11.31 -49.43
CA LEU A 471 41.95 12.14 -48.83
C LEU A 471 40.74 11.32 -48.39
N ARG A 472 40.36 10.29 -49.15
CA ARG A 472 39.29 9.37 -48.74
C ARG A 472 39.67 8.66 -47.44
N ASP A 473 40.89 8.13 -47.35
CA ASP A 473 41.34 7.40 -46.16
C ASP A 473 41.49 8.31 -44.95
N GLU A 474 41.88 9.57 -45.14
CA GLU A 474 41.87 10.59 -44.09
C GLU A 474 40.45 10.93 -43.62
N ALA A 475 39.52 11.14 -44.56
CA ALA A 475 38.13 11.42 -44.24
C ALA A 475 37.44 10.25 -43.53
N LEU A 476 37.71 9.01 -43.94
CA LEU A 476 37.22 7.80 -43.28
C LEU A 476 37.76 7.68 -41.85
N ARG A 477 39.06 7.93 -41.64
CA ARG A 477 39.67 7.93 -40.30
C ARG A 477 39.05 8.97 -39.37
N GLU A 478 38.81 10.19 -39.86
CA GLU A 478 38.15 11.23 -39.07
C GLU A 478 36.68 10.89 -38.79
N LEU A 479 35.94 10.29 -39.74
CA LEU A 479 34.58 9.80 -39.51
C LEU A 479 34.54 8.69 -38.45
N GLU A 480 35.45 7.71 -38.52
CA GLU A 480 35.56 6.64 -37.54
C GLU A 480 35.85 7.19 -36.14
N LYS A 481 36.77 8.15 -36.03
CA LYS A 481 37.08 8.83 -34.77
C LYS A 481 35.86 9.54 -34.19
N LEU A 482 35.15 10.35 -34.98
CA LEU A 482 33.94 11.05 -34.53
C LEU A 482 32.84 10.06 -34.12
N ASP A 483 32.66 8.96 -34.85
CA ASP A 483 31.69 7.92 -34.51
C ASP A 483 32.06 7.18 -33.22
N GLU A 484 33.34 6.90 -32.98
CA GLU A 484 33.81 6.28 -31.73
C GLU A 484 33.60 7.21 -30.52
N GLU A 485 33.97 8.48 -30.65
CA GLU A 485 33.74 9.51 -29.63
C GLU A 485 32.24 9.68 -29.33
N TRP A 486 31.40 9.74 -30.37
CA TRP A 486 29.93 9.87 -30.24
C TRP A 486 29.28 8.66 -29.57
N ARG A 487 29.69 7.41 -29.90
CA ARG A 487 29.13 6.18 -29.31
C ARG A 487 29.16 6.19 -27.78
N SER A 488 30.24 6.72 -27.19
CA SER A 488 30.39 6.80 -25.74
C SER A 488 29.34 7.72 -25.10
N CYS A 489 29.00 8.82 -25.75
CA CYS A 489 28.03 9.80 -25.29
C CYS A 489 26.59 9.42 -25.63
N VAL A 490 26.32 8.80 -26.78
CA VAL A 490 24.98 8.30 -27.15
C VAL A 490 24.48 7.30 -26.12
N THR A 491 25.33 6.38 -25.68
CA THR A 491 24.94 5.37 -24.69
C THR A 491 24.52 6.03 -23.38
N ARG A 492 25.27 7.05 -22.93
CA ARG A 492 24.94 7.83 -21.73
C ARG A 492 23.66 8.64 -21.91
N LEU A 493 23.47 9.25 -23.08
CA LEU A 493 22.28 10.01 -23.43
C LEU A 493 21.03 9.11 -23.47
N ALA A 494 21.13 7.93 -24.09
CA ALA A 494 20.05 6.94 -24.15
C ALA A 494 19.64 6.46 -22.75
N CYS A 495 20.60 6.05 -21.92
CA CYS A 495 20.35 5.65 -20.53
C CYS A 495 19.67 6.75 -19.71
N TRP A 496 20.03 8.01 -19.95
CA TRP A 496 19.37 9.14 -19.30
C TRP A 496 17.96 9.37 -19.84
N LEU A 497 17.73 9.27 -21.16
CA LEU A 497 16.39 9.40 -21.75
C LEU A 497 15.40 8.37 -21.19
N ASP A 498 15.83 7.13 -21.01
CA ASP A 498 15.03 6.04 -20.43
C ASP A 498 14.56 6.37 -19.00
N ARG A 499 15.40 7.05 -18.21
CA ARG A 499 15.06 7.49 -16.84
C ARG A 499 14.29 8.81 -16.82
N ALA A 500 14.68 9.77 -17.65
CA ALA A 500 14.13 11.11 -17.67
C ALA A 500 12.68 11.12 -18.18
N ARG A 501 12.36 10.36 -19.22
CA ARG A 501 10.99 10.32 -19.79
C ARG A 501 9.90 9.98 -18.76
N PRO A 502 9.97 8.84 -18.04
CA PRO A 502 8.98 8.54 -17.01
C PRO A 502 9.03 9.52 -15.83
N ALA A 503 10.20 10.06 -15.50
CA ALA A 503 10.35 11.03 -14.41
C ALA A 503 9.63 12.36 -14.69
N TYR A 504 9.84 12.94 -15.88
CA TYR A 504 9.18 14.18 -16.30
C TYR A 504 7.68 13.97 -16.55
N ALA A 505 7.28 12.85 -17.16
CA ALA A 505 5.87 12.47 -17.30
C ALA A 505 5.16 12.27 -15.94
N GLY A 506 5.92 11.90 -14.91
CA GLY A 506 5.42 11.76 -13.53
C GLY A 506 5.22 13.09 -12.78
N ARG A 507 5.68 14.23 -13.31
CA ARG A 507 5.61 15.53 -12.63
C ARG A 507 4.18 16.00 -12.30
N PRO A 508 3.19 15.91 -13.21
CA PRO A 508 1.79 16.20 -12.86
C PRO A 508 1.28 15.31 -11.72
N ARG A 509 1.62 14.01 -11.75
CA ARG A 509 1.24 13.05 -10.71
C ARG A 509 1.90 13.38 -9.37
N LEU A 510 3.15 13.84 -9.36
CA LEU A 510 3.83 14.31 -8.15
C LEU A 510 3.09 15.50 -7.52
N CYS A 511 2.66 16.48 -8.32
CA CYS A 511 1.85 17.61 -7.85
C CYS A 511 0.51 17.15 -7.26
N GLN A 512 -0.17 16.21 -7.93
CA GLN A 512 -1.43 15.65 -7.46
C GLN A 512 -1.29 14.91 -6.13
N VAL A 513 -0.26 14.06 -5.98
CA VAL A 513 0.05 13.34 -4.74
C VAL A 513 0.37 14.32 -3.61
N ARG A 514 1.15 15.37 -3.87
CA ARG A 514 1.45 16.42 -2.87
C ARG A 514 0.18 17.14 -2.40
N ALA A 515 -0.73 17.46 -3.32
CA ALA A 515 -2.02 18.07 -2.98
C ALA A 515 -2.90 17.12 -2.15
N ALA A 516 -3.00 15.85 -2.54
CA ALA A 516 -3.72 14.81 -1.81
C ALA A 516 -3.19 14.66 -0.37
N ARG A 517 -1.86 14.55 -0.21
CA ARG A 517 -1.23 14.46 1.11
C ARG A 517 -1.46 15.69 1.97
N LYS A 518 -1.40 16.89 1.39
CA LYS A 518 -1.66 18.14 2.12
C LYS A 518 -3.07 18.11 2.71
N TRP A 519 -4.06 17.81 1.88
CA TRP A 519 -5.45 17.72 2.33
C TRP A 519 -5.66 16.64 3.39
N LEU A 520 -5.08 15.45 3.21
CA LEU A 520 -5.21 14.35 4.17
C LEU A 520 -4.65 14.72 5.55
N LYS A 521 -3.55 15.47 5.59
CA LYS A 521 -2.95 15.95 6.84
C LYS A 521 -3.83 16.98 7.55
N GLU A 522 -4.40 17.91 6.81
CA GLU A 522 -5.34 18.91 7.34
C GLU A 522 -6.60 18.24 7.88
N ALA A 523 -7.22 17.35 7.08
CA ALA A 523 -8.41 16.60 7.48
C ALA A 523 -8.16 15.72 8.72
N ARG A 524 -7.00 15.07 8.79
CA ARG A 524 -6.60 14.26 9.95
C ARG A 524 -6.36 15.10 11.20
N ALA A 525 -5.74 16.27 11.07
CA ALA A 525 -5.50 17.16 12.20
C ALA A 525 -6.82 17.61 12.83
N GLU A 526 -7.79 18.00 12.01
CA GLU A 526 -9.12 18.38 12.48
C GLU A 526 -9.90 17.21 13.09
N LEU A 527 -9.92 16.04 12.45
CA LEU A 527 -10.61 14.86 13.00
C LEU A 527 -10.02 14.41 14.33
N ARG A 528 -8.68 14.51 14.45
CA ARG A 528 -7.99 14.27 15.71
C ARG A 528 -8.49 15.21 16.80
N GLU A 529 -8.58 16.51 16.51
CA GLU A 529 -9.07 17.49 17.49
C GLU A 529 -10.54 17.23 17.87
N GLN A 530 -11.41 16.94 16.89
CA GLN A 530 -12.82 16.64 17.13
C GLN A 530 -13.03 15.40 18.01
N ARG A 531 -12.18 14.37 17.86
CA ARG A 531 -12.25 13.14 18.66
C ARG A 531 -11.57 13.25 20.02
N LEU A 532 -10.56 14.10 20.13
CA LEU A 532 -9.83 14.28 21.38
C LEU A 532 -10.67 15.02 22.43
N ARG A 533 -11.52 15.98 22.04
CA ARG A 533 -12.33 16.76 23.01
C ARG A 533 -13.25 15.91 23.89
N PRO A 534 -14.14 15.02 23.37
CA PRO A 534 -14.97 14.18 24.25
C PRO A 534 -14.16 13.18 25.07
N PHE A 535 -13.01 12.77 24.55
CA PHE A 535 -12.09 11.85 25.21
C PHE A 535 -11.37 12.53 26.38
N GLU A 536 -10.97 13.80 26.25
CA GLU A 536 -10.39 14.62 27.33
C GLU A 536 -11.37 14.73 28.49
N ASP A 537 -12.63 15.13 28.24
CA ASP A 537 -13.66 15.27 29.28
C ASP A 537 -13.90 13.95 30.04
N HIS A 538 -14.01 12.84 29.31
CA HIS A 538 -14.26 11.53 29.91
C HIS A 538 -13.04 11.04 30.71
N SER A 539 -11.83 11.18 30.16
CA SER A 539 -10.59 10.81 30.84
C SER A 539 -10.39 11.62 32.12
N GLN A 540 -10.69 12.91 32.08
CA GLN A 540 -10.61 13.78 33.25
C GLN A 540 -11.60 13.36 34.34
N ARG A 541 -12.85 13.04 34.00
CA ARG A 541 -13.84 12.53 34.98
C ARG A 541 -13.37 11.23 35.63
N ILE A 542 -12.87 10.27 34.85
CA ILE A 542 -12.33 9.02 35.40
C ILE A 542 -11.11 9.29 36.29
N TRP A 543 -10.22 10.19 35.88
CA TRP A 543 -9.07 10.61 36.69
C TRP A 543 -9.51 11.21 38.03
N GLU A 544 -10.50 12.10 38.03
CA GLU A 544 -11.04 12.72 39.24
C GLU A 544 -11.62 11.70 40.22
N GLU A 545 -12.28 10.65 39.72
CA GLU A 545 -12.77 9.56 40.56
C GLU A 545 -11.66 8.65 41.09
N LEU A 546 -10.61 8.39 40.31
CA LEU A 546 -9.48 7.55 40.70
C LEU A 546 -8.53 8.24 41.68
N ARG A 547 -8.29 9.54 41.51
CA ARG A 547 -7.26 10.28 42.25
C ARG A 547 -7.60 10.50 43.72
N GLN A 548 -8.90 10.61 44.05
CA GLN A 548 -9.52 10.95 45.34
C GLN A 548 -8.77 11.94 46.26
N GLN A 549 -7.60 11.56 46.79
CA GLN A 549 -6.77 12.31 47.74
C GLN A 549 -5.48 12.88 47.14
N SER A 550 -5.20 12.68 45.85
CA SER A 550 -4.01 13.23 45.21
C SER A 550 -4.21 14.71 44.85
N ASN A 551 -3.23 15.55 45.18
CA ASN A 551 -3.19 16.98 44.83
C ASN A 551 -2.82 17.23 43.35
N VAL A 552 -2.91 16.18 42.53
CA VAL A 552 -2.51 16.18 41.12
C VAL A 552 -3.75 16.37 40.23
N ASP A 553 -3.85 17.55 39.62
CA ASP A 553 -4.88 17.90 38.63
C ASP A 553 -4.41 17.60 37.21
N LEU A 554 -5.22 16.82 36.46
CA LEU A 554 -5.04 16.65 35.04
C LEU A 554 -5.75 17.80 34.32
N ARG A 555 -4.98 18.74 33.76
CA ARG A 555 -5.53 19.94 33.09
C ARG A 555 -5.87 19.69 31.63
N SER A 556 -4.98 19.02 30.90
CA SER A 556 -5.22 18.69 29.49
C SER A 556 -4.42 17.47 29.03
N VAL A 557 -4.96 16.73 28.07
CA VAL A 557 -4.31 15.58 27.43
C VAL A 557 -4.19 15.85 25.94
N ARG A 558 -3.01 16.28 25.49
CA ARG A 558 -2.77 16.70 24.10
C ARG A 558 -1.79 15.79 23.39
N LEU A 559 -2.08 15.48 22.13
CA LEU A 559 -1.14 14.82 21.23
C LEU A 559 -0.36 15.86 20.43
N THR A 560 0.93 16.06 20.76
CA THR A 560 1.81 16.97 20.02
C THR A 560 2.74 16.21 19.08
N GLY A 561 3.04 16.84 17.93
CA GLY A 561 3.84 16.25 16.85
C GLY A 561 3.00 15.72 15.69
N SER A 562 3.42 16.08 14.47
CA SER A 562 2.98 15.44 13.22
C SER A 562 3.83 14.18 12.97
N GLU A 563 3.45 13.34 12.01
CA GLU A 563 4.24 12.14 11.68
C GLU A 563 5.68 12.43 11.25
N LYS A 564 5.97 13.65 10.79
CA LYS A 564 7.30 14.11 10.40
C LYS A 564 8.03 14.89 11.49
N ALA A 565 7.42 15.15 12.65
CA ALA A 565 8.09 15.81 13.76
C ALA A 565 9.09 14.84 14.40
N THR A 566 10.32 15.31 14.65
CA THR A 566 11.37 14.57 15.39
C THR A 566 10.94 14.18 16.80
N VAL A 567 9.86 14.77 17.32
CA VAL A 567 9.26 14.44 18.61
C VAL A 567 7.74 14.28 18.44
N ARG A 568 7.26 13.03 18.47
CA ARG A 568 5.84 12.68 18.69
C ARG A 568 5.68 12.44 20.19
N LYS A 569 4.80 13.19 20.85
CA LYS A 569 4.67 13.10 22.32
C LYS A 569 3.22 13.26 22.76
N LEU A 570 2.80 12.36 23.64
CA LEU A 570 1.65 12.56 24.51
C LEU A 570 2.04 13.58 25.59
N VAL A 571 1.43 14.76 25.55
CA VAL A 571 1.62 15.81 26.54
C VAL A 571 0.43 15.78 27.48
N MET A 572 0.70 15.43 28.73
CA MET A 572 -0.27 15.43 29.81
C MET A 572 0.11 16.59 30.71
N ASP A 573 -0.65 17.68 30.62
CA ASP A 573 -0.43 18.84 31.46
C ASP A 573 -1.08 18.57 32.80
N VAL A 574 -0.23 18.54 33.81
CA VAL A 574 -0.61 18.22 35.17
C VAL A 574 -0.23 19.41 36.05
N SER A 575 -1.06 19.74 37.03
CA SER A 575 -0.66 20.65 38.09
C SER A 575 -0.65 19.97 39.44
N VAL A 576 0.34 20.31 40.26
CA VAL A 576 0.44 19.91 41.66
C VAL A 576 0.30 21.17 42.50
N ASP A 577 -0.72 21.21 43.36
CA ASP A 577 -1.04 22.37 44.20
C ASP A 577 -1.12 23.70 43.38
N GLY A 578 -1.70 23.62 42.18
CA GLY A 578 -1.85 24.76 41.27
C GLY A 578 -0.61 25.11 40.42
N THR A 579 0.54 24.48 40.67
CA THR A 579 1.79 24.70 39.91
C THR A 579 1.93 23.69 38.77
N GLU A 580 2.27 24.14 37.57
CA GLU A 580 2.44 23.26 36.40
C GLU A 580 3.66 22.34 36.55
N ALA A 581 3.46 21.06 36.24
CA ALA A 581 4.47 20.02 36.34
C ALA A 581 4.35 19.01 35.20
N ALA A 582 5.47 18.40 34.82
CA ALA A 582 5.45 17.30 33.86
C ALA A 582 4.99 16.01 34.56
N ALA A 583 3.82 15.48 34.13
CA ALA A 583 3.15 14.31 34.71
C ALA A 583 4.11 13.14 35.05
N LEU A 584 4.93 12.72 34.08
CA LEU A 584 5.82 11.55 34.21
C LEU A 584 6.94 11.71 35.25
N GLY A 585 7.31 12.93 35.62
CA GLY A 585 8.42 13.20 36.55
C GLY A 585 7.98 13.42 38.00
N VAL A 586 6.71 13.72 38.24
CA VAL A 586 6.21 14.16 39.56
C VAL A 586 5.17 13.20 40.15
N MET A 587 4.57 12.34 39.32
CA MET A 587 3.55 11.38 39.76
C MET A 587 4.18 10.09 40.31
N SER A 588 3.56 9.54 41.35
CA SER A 588 3.87 8.21 41.87
C SER A 588 3.45 7.11 40.88
N GLN A 589 4.01 5.91 41.03
CA GLN A 589 3.67 4.77 40.16
C GLN A 589 2.17 4.42 40.18
N GLY A 590 1.50 4.54 41.33
CA GLY A 590 0.05 4.31 41.43
C GLY A 590 -0.80 5.40 40.75
N GLU A 591 -0.29 6.65 40.70
CA GLU A 591 -0.93 7.76 39.98
C GLU A 591 -0.76 7.60 38.48
N LEU A 592 0.43 7.23 38.02
CA LEU A 592 0.67 6.88 36.62
C LEU A 592 -0.25 5.75 36.16
N HIS A 593 -0.39 4.69 36.97
CA HIS A 593 -1.30 3.58 36.66
C HIS A 593 -2.77 4.03 36.55
N SER A 594 -3.21 4.89 37.48
CA SER A 594 -4.55 5.47 37.47
C SER A 594 -4.78 6.35 36.22
N LEU A 595 -3.76 7.09 35.79
CA LEU A 595 -3.81 7.91 34.58
C LEU A 595 -3.94 7.04 33.33
N ALA A 596 -3.18 5.94 33.23
CA ALA A 596 -3.32 4.99 32.12
C ALA A 596 -4.75 4.40 32.05
N LEU A 597 -5.31 3.97 33.19
CA LEU A 597 -6.69 3.48 33.25
C LEU A 597 -7.69 4.54 32.75
N SER A 598 -7.51 5.81 33.14
CA SER A 598 -8.36 6.91 32.70
C SER A 598 -8.34 7.16 31.18
N LEU A 599 -7.22 6.86 30.52
CA LEU A 599 -7.08 6.99 29.06
C LEU A 599 -7.62 5.74 28.32
N PHE A 600 -7.56 4.55 28.91
CA PHE A 600 -7.96 3.31 28.23
C PHE A 600 -9.45 2.98 28.37
N LEU A 601 -10.03 3.19 29.55
CA LEU A 601 -11.42 2.82 29.83
C LEU A 601 -12.44 3.51 28.89
N PRO A 602 -12.29 4.81 28.54
CA PRO A 602 -13.23 5.47 27.63
C PRO A 602 -13.27 4.81 26.23
N ARG A 603 -12.15 4.25 25.75
CA ARG A 603 -12.08 3.55 24.46
C ARG A 603 -12.93 2.29 24.48
N ALA A 604 -12.69 1.44 25.47
CA ALA A 604 -13.40 0.17 25.60
C ALA A 604 -14.91 0.40 25.81
N ALA A 605 -15.25 1.50 26.50
CA ALA A 605 -16.60 1.95 26.81
C ALA A 605 -17.26 2.84 25.73
N ALA A 606 -16.62 3.05 24.58
CA ALA A 606 -17.18 3.94 23.55
C ALA A 606 -18.55 3.43 23.07
N PRO A 607 -19.58 4.29 22.95
CA PRO A 607 -20.95 3.87 22.60
C PRO A 607 -21.04 3.00 21.34
N ASP A 608 -20.23 3.32 20.34
CA ASP A 608 -20.17 2.65 19.02
C ASP A 608 -19.46 1.29 19.05
N SER A 609 -18.83 0.90 20.17
CA SER A 609 -18.14 -0.39 20.27
C SER A 609 -19.14 -1.56 20.17
N PRO A 610 -18.94 -2.52 19.26
CA PRO A 610 -19.79 -3.71 19.21
C PRO A 610 -19.54 -4.65 20.40
N PHE A 611 -18.49 -4.41 21.21
CA PHE A 611 -18.19 -5.21 22.39
C PHE A 611 -18.88 -4.61 23.62
N GLY A 612 -19.93 -5.28 24.08
CA GLY A 612 -20.63 -4.97 25.33
C GLY A 612 -19.86 -5.36 26.58
N PHE A 613 -18.64 -5.89 26.45
CA PHE A 613 -17.77 -6.32 27.55
C PHE A 613 -16.42 -5.62 27.54
N VAL A 614 -15.78 -5.58 28.72
CA VAL A 614 -14.40 -5.14 28.92
C VAL A 614 -13.71 -6.15 29.83
N VAL A 615 -12.55 -6.66 29.41
CA VAL A 615 -11.72 -7.59 30.18
C VAL A 615 -10.47 -6.88 30.67
N ILE A 616 -10.25 -6.87 31.98
CA ILE A 616 -9.15 -6.16 32.62
C ILE A 616 -8.31 -7.18 33.41
N ASP A 617 -7.03 -7.32 33.10
CA ASP A 617 -6.10 -8.22 33.80
C ASP A 617 -5.19 -7.42 34.74
N ASP A 618 -5.42 -7.61 36.04
CA ASP A 618 -4.66 -7.06 37.18
C ASP A 618 -4.55 -5.53 37.24
N PRO A 619 -5.67 -4.79 37.39
CA PRO A 619 -5.66 -3.32 37.39
C PRO A 619 -5.19 -2.68 38.71
N VAL A 620 -4.94 -3.48 39.75
CA VAL A 620 -4.53 -2.97 41.06
C VAL A 620 -3.04 -3.18 41.21
N GLN A 621 -2.27 -2.15 40.85
CA GLN A 621 -0.81 -2.19 40.96
C GLN A 621 -0.26 -0.89 41.52
N SER A 622 0.58 -1.00 42.55
CA SER A 622 1.18 0.15 43.22
C SER A 622 0.15 1.20 43.68
N MET A 623 -1.12 0.80 43.82
CA MET A 623 -2.23 1.65 44.26
C MET A 623 -2.39 1.56 45.78
N ASP A 624 -2.61 2.72 46.39
CA ASP A 624 -3.03 2.84 47.79
C ASP A 624 -4.52 2.46 47.96
N PRO A 625 -5.02 2.25 49.19
CA PRO A 625 -6.42 1.90 49.42
C PRO A 625 -7.45 2.91 48.89
N ALA A 626 -7.12 4.21 48.89
CA ALA A 626 -8.02 5.26 48.40
C ALA A 626 -8.22 5.16 46.88
N LYS A 627 -7.14 4.97 46.12
CA LYS A 627 -7.18 4.74 44.68
C LYS A 627 -7.90 3.44 44.31
N VAL A 628 -7.73 2.38 45.11
CA VAL A 628 -8.50 1.13 44.93
C VAL A 628 -10.00 1.34 45.16
N HIS A 629 -10.37 2.23 46.10
CA HIS A 629 -11.76 2.62 46.34
C HIS A 629 -12.35 3.38 45.15
N GLY A 630 -11.61 4.37 44.63
CA GLY A 630 -11.95 5.09 43.40
C GLY A 630 -12.10 4.16 42.19
N LEU A 631 -11.19 3.19 42.04
CA LEU A 631 -11.25 2.20 40.96
C LEU A 631 -12.53 1.36 41.03
N ALA A 632 -12.93 0.91 42.23
CA ALA A 632 -14.19 0.19 42.39
C ALA A 632 -15.41 1.02 41.94
N LYS A 633 -15.42 2.33 42.23
CA LYS A 633 -16.47 3.24 41.78
C LYS A 633 -16.50 3.39 40.26
N VAL A 634 -15.35 3.61 39.63
CA VAL A 634 -15.23 3.72 38.16
C VAL A 634 -15.69 2.44 37.47
N LEU A 635 -15.24 1.27 37.96
CA LEU A 635 -15.62 -0.03 37.42
C LEU A 635 -17.12 -0.31 37.61
N HIS A 636 -17.71 0.11 38.74
CA HIS A 636 -19.15 0.02 38.98
C HIS A 636 -19.93 0.91 38.00
N GLY A 637 -19.50 2.16 37.82
CA GLY A 637 -20.07 3.09 36.84
C GLY A 637 -20.04 2.52 35.42
N LEU A 638 -18.88 1.98 35.01
CA LEU A 638 -18.76 1.29 33.72
C LEU A 638 -19.65 0.04 33.63
N GLY A 639 -19.78 -0.68 34.75
CA GLY A 639 -20.62 -1.87 34.89
C GLY A 639 -22.12 -1.62 34.69
N SER A 640 -22.59 -0.36 34.75
CA SER A 640 -23.99 -0.04 34.45
C SER A 640 -24.36 -0.28 32.98
N THR A 641 -23.42 -0.04 32.08
CA THR A 641 -23.62 -0.15 30.62
C THR A 641 -22.80 -1.25 29.98
N ARG A 642 -21.81 -1.83 30.69
CA ARG A 642 -20.92 -2.86 30.15
C ARG A 642 -20.75 -4.04 31.08
N GLN A 643 -20.46 -5.19 30.50
CA GLN A 643 -20.00 -6.36 31.23
C GLN A 643 -18.51 -6.22 31.53
N VAL A 644 -18.16 -5.86 32.77
CA VAL A 644 -16.77 -5.65 33.19
C VAL A 644 -16.26 -6.91 33.89
N VAL A 645 -15.25 -7.56 33.31
CA VAL A 645 -14.62 -8.75 33.88
C VAL A 645 -13.20 -8.40 34.30
N VAL A 646 -12.96 -8.38 35.62
CA VAL A 646 -11.67 -8.01 36.19
C VAL A 646 -11.00 -9.23 36.79
N PHE A 647 -9.85 -9.59 36.26
CA PHE A 647 -8.97 -10.59 36.87
C PHE A 647 -8.06 -9.88 37.86
N THR A 648 -8.04 -10.29 39.12
CA THR A 648 -7.18 -9.67 40.13
C THR A 648 -6.73 -10.68 41.17
N HIS A 649 -5.57 -10.45 41.77
CA HIS A 649 -5.14 -11.19 42.95
C HIS A 649 -5.28 -10.35 44.24
N ASP A 650 -5.63 -9.07 44.09
CA ASP A 650 -5.71 -8.12 45.17
C ASP A 650 -7.10 -8.13 45.83
N THR A 651 -7.14 -8.61 47.08
CA THR A 651 -8.37 -8.69 47.87
C THR A 651 -8.89 -7.31 48.29
N ARG A 652 -8.08 -6.25 48.21
CA ARG A 652 -8.51 -4.87 48.52
C ARG A 652 -9.58 -4.39 47.54
N LEU A 653 -9.54 -4.80 46.27
CA LEU A 653 -10.57 -4.43 45.30
C LEU A 653 -11.91 -5.06 45.66
N GLN A 654 -11.93 -6.36 45.97
CA GLN A 654 -13.13 -7.05 46.44
C GLN A 654 -13.70 -6.39 47.70
N ARG A 655 -12.85 -6.02 48.65
CA ARG A 655 -13.25 -5.28 49.86
C ARG A 655 -13.79 -3.89 49.53
N ALA A 656 -13.22 -3.18 48.56
CA ALA A 656 -13.70 -1.87 48.14
C ALA A 656 -15.10 -1.91 47.54
N PHE A 657 -15.44 -2.95 46.75
CA PHE A 657 -16.82 -3.18 46.30
C PHE A 657 -17.76 -3.50 47.47
N THR A 658 -17.32 -4.36 48.39
CA THR A 658 -18.12 -4.78 49.55
C THR A 658 -18.42 -3.59 50.48
N ASN A 659 -17.41 -2.79 50.80
CA ASN A 659 -17.54 -1.65 51.72
C ASN A 659 -18.38 -0.50 51.15
N GLN A 660 -18.46 -0.37 49.82
CA GLN A 660 -19.31 0.61 49.14
C GLN A 660 -20.69 0.04 48.77
N GLU A 661 -20.97 -1.20 49.17
CA GLU A 661 -22.23 -1.90 48.87
C GLU A 661 -22.54 -2.00 47.36
N PHE A 662 -21.50 -1.95 46.52
CA PHE A 662 -21.66 -2.05 45.08
C PHE A 662 -21.95 -3.50 44.66
N PRO A 663 -22.94 -3.72 43.77
CA PRO A 663 -23.25 -5.06 43.29
C PRO A 663 -22.09 -5.64 42.48
N VAL A 664 -21.57 -6.78 42.92
CA VAL A 664 -20.43 -7.46 42.28
C VAL A 664 -20.60 -8.97 42.31
N THR A 665 -20.18 -9.65 41.24
CA THR A 665 -20.04 -11.11 41.23
C THR A 665 -18.58 -11.46 41.46
N VAL A 666 -18.27 -12.33 42.42
CA VAL A 666 -16.90 -12.76 42.71
C VAL A 666 -16.76 -14.25 42.42
N LEU A 667 -15.88 -14.57 41.49
CA LEU A 667 -15.48 -15.93 41.12
C LEU A 667 -14.06 -16.16 41.62
N GLU A 668 -13.84 -17.23 42.37
CA GLU A 668 -12.52 -17.61 42.85
C GLU A 668 -11.94 -18.72 41.97
N VAL A 669 -10.68 -18.52 41.59
CA VAL A 669 -9.91 -19.44 40.74
C VAL A 669 -8.75 -19.98 41.56
N GLU A 670 -8.82 -21.28 41.82
CA GLU A 670 -7.79 -22.04 42.52
C GLU A 670 -7.14 -23.03 41.56
N ARG A 671 -5.83 -23.24 41.74
CA ARG A 671 -5.06 -24.23 40.99
C ARG A 671 -4.52 -25.27 41.96
N ALA A 672 -4.98 -26.50 41.80
CA ALA A 672 -4.45 -27.67 42.48
C ALA A 672 -3.23 -28.23 41.74
N GLY A 673 -2.65 -29.31 42.28
CA GLY A 673 -1.56 -30.03 41.64
C GLY A 673 -1.88 -30.45 40.19
N ARG A 674 -0.84 -30.59 39.36
CA ARG A 674 -0.94 -30.97 37.94
C ARG A 674 -1.78 -30.00 37.09
N SER A 675 -1.81 -28.71 37.44
CA SER A 675 -2.53 -27.67 36.69
C SER A 675 -4.05 -27.89 36.57
N VAL A 676 -4.65 -28.60 37.53
CA VAL A 676 -6.10 -28.68 37.64
C VAL A 676 -6.60 -27.37 38.22
N VAL A 677 -7.40 -26.64 37.45
CA VAL A 677 -7.96 -25.34 37.86
C VAL A 677 -9.44 -25.51 38.15
N THR A 678 -9.86 -25.07 39.33
CA THR A 678 -11.25 -25.07 39.77
C THR A 678 -11.74 -23.64 39.91
N VAL A 679 -12.97 -23.41 39.45
CA VAL A 679 -13.64 -22.11 39.57
C VAL A 679 -14.85 -22.29 40.48
N SER A 680 -14.90 -21.53 41.56
CA SER A 680 -16.04 -21.48 42.47
C SER A 680 -16.64 -20.06 42.47
N ARG A 681 -17.95 -19.95 42.68
CA ARG A 681 -18.58 -18.64 42.89
C ARG A 681 -18.60 -18.36 44.38
N VAL A 682 -17.89 -17.32 44.80
CA VAL A 682 -17.77 -16.92 46.22
C VAL A 682 -18.99 -16.10 46.63
N THR A 683 -19.31 -15.06 45.86
CA THR A 683 -20.50 -14.23 46.08
C THR A 683 -21.06 -13.73 44.76
N ASP A 684 -22.34 -13.37 44.77
CA ASP A 684 -23.00 -12.61 43.70
C ASP A 684 -24.09 -11.72 44.34
N PRO A 685 -24.68 -10.76 43.61
CA PRO A 685 -25.65 -9.83 44.22
C PRO A 685 -26.85 -10.51 44.88
N VAL A 686 -27.26 -11.69 44.39
CA VAL A 686 -28.37 -12.47 44.96
C VAL A 686 -27.89 -13.22 46.21
N GLY A 687 -26.69 -13.81 46.15
CA GLY A 687 -26.02 -14.46 47.27
C GLY A 687 -25.73 -13.50 48.42
N GLN A 688 -25.31 -12.27 48.12
CA GLN A 688 -25.09 -11.21 49.10
C GLN A 688 -26.40 -10.82 49.80
N ALA A 689 -27.46 -10.54 49.03
CA ALA A 689 -28.77 -10.22 49.63
C ALA A 689 -29.32 -11.36 50.51
N LEU A 690 -29.09 -12.62 50.10
CA LEU A 690 -29.42 -13.79 50.92
C LEU A 690 -28.56 -13.88 52.19
N ALA A 691 -27.27 -13.51 52.12
CA ALA A 691 -26.39 -13.45 53.26
C ALA A 691 -26.83 -12.35 54.24
N ASP A 692 -27.23 -11.18 53.73
CA ASP A 692 -27.74 -10.06 54.53
C ASP A 692 -29.04 -10.47 55.26
N ALA A 693 -29.96 -11.14 54.56
CA ALA A 693 -31.19 -11.68 55.16
C ALA A 693 -30.87 -12.71 56.27
N ARG A 694 -29.91 -13.61 56.05
CA ARG A 694 -29.47 -14.59 57.07
C ARG A 694 -28.73 -13.93 58.23
N ALA A 695 -27.95 -12.88 57.98
CA ALA A 695 -27.25 -12.13 59.00
C ALA A 695 -28.26 -11.42 59.92
N LEU A 696 -29.33 -10.85 59.34
CA LEU A 696 -30.44 -10.30 60.12
C LEU A 696 -31.04 -11.39 61.02
N ILE A 697 -31.40 -12.56 60.49
CA ILE A 697 -31.96 -13.67 61.30
C ILE A 697 -31.05 -14.07 62.47
N ARG A 698 -29.73 -14.07 62.29
CA ARG A 698 -28.76 -14.46 63.32
C ARG A 698 -28.49 -13.37 64.36
N THR A 699 -28.97 -12.15 64.14
CA THR A 699 -28.70 -11.01 65.01
C THR A 699 -29.53 -11.12 66.29
N ARG A 700 -28.86 -11.13 67.45
CA ARG A 700 -29.52 -11.21 68.76
C ARG A 700 -30.17 -9.87 69.13
N ASN A 701 -31.29 -9.90 69.84
CA ASN A 701 -32.01 -8.71 70.35
C ASN A 701 -32.51 -7.74 69.26
N LEU A 702 -32.98 -8.27 68.13
CA LEU A 702 -33.61 -7.46 67.09
C LEU A 702 -35.00 -6.94 67.52
N PRO A 703 -35.34 -5.67 67.24
CA PRO A 703 -36.71 -5.18 67.37
C PRO A 703 -37.69 -6.00 66.51
N PRO A 704 -38.93 -6.27 66.96
CA PRO A 704 -39.91 -7.04 66.17
C PRO A 704 -40.19 -6.45 64.78
N VAL A 705 -40.07 -5.12 64.64
CA VAL A 705 -40.21 -4.38 63.37
C VAL A 705 -39.17 -4.80 62.33
N ALA A 706 -37.95 -5.15 62.76
CA ALA A 706 -36.91 -5.61 61.85
C ALA A 706 -37.26 -6.97 61.21
N MET A 707 -37.90 -7.87 61.96
CA MET A 707 -38.29 -9.18 61.43
C MET A 707 -39.55 -9.11 60.57
N THR A 708 -40.46 -8.18 60.86
CA THR A 708 -41.76 -8.04 60.18
C THR A 708 -41.71 -7.14 58.93
N HIS A 709 -40.75 -6.23 58.82
CA HIS A 709 -40.61 -5.31 57.69
C HIS A 709 -39.27 -5.44 56.95
N VAL A 710 -38.14 -5.51 57.67
CA VAL A 710 -36.81 -5.51 57.05
C VAL A 710 -36.50 -6.85 56.39
N LEU A 711 -36.80 -7.98 57.04
CA LEU A 711 -36.55 -9.30 56.45
C LEU A 711 -37.34 -9.54 55.14
N PRO A 712 -38.67 -9.27 55.07
CA PRO A 712 -39.39 -9.38 53.80
C PRO A 712 -38.85 -8.44 52.72
N SER A 713 -38.40 -7.24 53.09
CA SER A 713 -37.80 -6.27 52.16
C SER A 713 -36.45 -6.76 51.61
N LEU A 714 -35.59 -7.37 52.44
CA LEU A 714 -34.36 -8.01 51.98
C LEU A 714 -34.65 -9.20 51.04
N CYS A 715 -35.65 -10.02 51.37
CA CYS A 715 -36.08 -11.13 50.51
C CYS A 715 -36.72 -10.65 49.19
N ARG A 716 -37.43 -9.52 49.22
CA ARG A 716 -37.90 -8.82 48.02
C ARG A 716 -36.71 -8.41 47.15
N ALA A 717 -35.68 -7.79 47.72
CA ALA A 717 -34.48 -7.42 46.98
C ALA A 717 -33.75 -8.63 46.36
N VAL A 718 -33.74 -9.79 47.03
CA VAL A 718 -33.24 -11.06 46.45
C VAL A 718 -33.99 -11.41 45.17
N LEU A 719 -35.32 -11.35 45.21
CA LEU A 719 -36.19 -11.66 44.07
C LEU A 719 -36.05 -10.63 42.95
N GLU A 720 -36.06 -9.33 43.27
CA GLU A 720 -35.88 -8.25 42.28
C GLU A 720 -34.56 -8.42 41.52
N ARG A 721 -33.45 -8.72 42.22
CA ARG A 721 -32.15 -8.98 41.61
C ARG A 721 -32.17 -10.22 40.71
N ALA A 722 -32.83 -11.30 41.15
CA ALA A 722 -32.96 -12.54 40.37
C ALA A 722 -33.80 -12.37 39.11
N PHE A 723 -34.96 -11.71 39.22
CA PHE A 723 -35.83 -11.43 38.08
C PHE A 723 -35.20 -10.43 37.11
N SER A 724 -34.52 -9.39 37.60
CA SER A 724 -33.81 -8.43 36.75
C SER A 724 -32.67 -9.09 35.97
N GLU A 725 -31.95 -10.04 36.59
CA GLU A 725 -30.95 -10.85 35.89
C GLU A 725 -31.58 -11.70 34.77
N ALA A 726 -32.70 -12.36 35.05
CA ALA A 726 -33.43 -13.12 34.05
C ALA A 726 -34.01 -12.25 32.93
N ALA A 727 -34.50 -11.05 33.27
CA ALA A 727 -35.04 -10.06 32.35
C ALA A 727 -33.98 -9.61 31.35
N TRP A 728 -32.81 -9.19 31.83
CA TRP A 728 -31.69 -8.79 30.99
C TRP A 728 -31.30 -9.88 29.98
N LEU A 729 -31.14 -11.12 30.46
CA LEU A 729 -30.80 -12.25 29.59
C LEU A 729 -31.87 -12.53 28.52
N ARG A 730 -33.15 -12.34 28.84
CA ARG A 730 -34.25 -12.55 27.89
C ARG A 730 -34.38 -11.42 26.87
N LEU A 731 -34.37 -10.16 27.32
CA LEU A 731 -34.46 -8.98 26.45
C LEU A 731 -33.31 -8.95 25.44
N HIS A 732 -32.11 -9.31 25.89
CA HIS A 732 -30.94 -9.40 25.03
C HIS A 732 -31.07 -10.51 23.97
N ARG A 733 -31.57 -11.70 24.36
CA ARG A 733 -31.86 -12.80 23.41
C ARG A 733 -32.98 -12.46 22.43
N ALA A 734 -33.92 -11.61 22.83
CA ALA A 734 -35.00 -11.12 21.97
C ALA A 734 -34.51 -10.05 20.96
N GLY A 735 -33.25 -9.61 21.05
CA GLY A 735 -32.67 -8.61 20.15
C GLY A 735 -33.09 -7.18 20.42
N MET A 736 -33.60 -6.88 21.62
CA MET A 736 -33.93 -5.52 22.01
C MET A 736 -32.65 -4.68 22.11
N ALA A 737 -32.69 -3.46 21.56
CA ALA A 737 -31.57 -2.54 21.63
C ALA A 737 -31.26 -2.22 23.11
N GLU A 738 -29.98 -2.13 23.47
CA GLU A 738 -29.55 -2.01 24.87
C GLU A 738 -30.17 -0.82 25.60
N HIS A 739 -30.20 0.36 24.97
CA HIS A 739 -30.80 1.56 25.56
C HIS A 739 -32.32 1.40 25.81
N GLU A 740 -33.01 0.57 25.04
CA GLU A 740 -34.42 0.23 25.25
C GLU A 740 -34.55 -0.84 26.33
N ALA A 741 -33.67 -1.84 26.34
CA ALA A 741 -33.63 -2.85 27.39
C ALA A 741 -33.35 -2.23 28.76
N GLU A 742 -32.41 -1.29 28.85
CA GLU A 742 -32.08 -0.53 30.05
C GLU A 742 -33.28 0.30 30.52
N LYS A 743 -33.90 1.07 29.61
CA LYS A 743 -35.13 1.83 29.91
C LYS A 743 -36.27 0.93 30.36
N THR A 744 -36.41 -0.24 29.75
CA THR A 744 -37.49 -1.20 30.06
C THR A 744 -37.28 -1.83 31.44
N VAL A 745 -36.05 -2.23 31.78
CA VAL A 745 -35.71 -2.75 33.11
C VAL A 745 -35.83 -1.66 34.16
N ALA A 746 -35.34 -0.44 33.89
CA ALA A 746 -35.45 0.69 34.81
C ALA A 746 -36.89 1.18 35.01
N GLY A 747 -37.75 1.03 34.00
CA GLY A 747 -39.16 1.38 34.06
C GLY A 747 -40.04 0.37 34.82
N ALA A 748 -39.52 -0.83 35.12
CA ALA A 748 -40.22 -1.83 35.91
C ALA A 748 -40.06 -1.52 37.42
N VAL A 749 -41.05 -0.84 38.00
CA VAL A 749 -40.97 -0.32 39.38
C VAL A 749 -41.47 -1.33 40.43
N THR A 750 -42.55 -2.07 40.15
CA THR A 750 -43.08 -3.02 41.13
C THR A 750 -42.44 -4.40 40.98
N LEU A 751 -42.38 -5.17 42.08
CA LEU A 751 -41.87 -6.54 42.04
C LEU A 751 -42.61 -7.43 41.01
N MET A 752 -43.90 -7.17 40.76
CA MET A 752 -44.67 -7.90 39.73
C MET A 752 -44.26 -7.50 38.31
N ASP A 753 -43.95 -6.23 38.07
CA ASP A 753 -43.46 -5.75 36.76
C ASP A 753 -42.08 -6.35 36.47
N ILE A 754 -41.20 -6.35 37.46
CA ILE A 754 -39.85 -6.95 37.36
C ILE A 754 -39.98 -8.46 37.14
N ALA A 755 -40.91 -9.13 37.83
CA ALA A 755 -41.18 -10.55 37.63
C ALA A 755 -41.78 -10.86 36.26
N ALA A 756 -42.69 -10.02 35.76
CA ALA A 756 -43.25 -10.11 34.40
C ALA A 756 -42.14 -10.02 33.36
N LEU A 757 -41.25 -9.04 33.50
CA LEU A 757 -40.10 -8.87 32.63
C LEU A 757 -39.12 -10.06 32.72
N GLY A 758 -38.83 -10.55 33.92
CA GLY A 758 -37.91 -11.68 34.14
C GLY A 758 -38.43 -13.02 33.63
N LEU A 759 -39.74 -13.25 33.67
CA LEU A 759 -40.36 -14.51 33.25
C LEU A 759 -40.76 -14.52 31.77
N PHE A 760 -41.20 -13.39 31.22
CA PHE A 760 -41.76 -13.31 29.87
C PHE A 760 -41.00 -12.38 28.93
N GLY A 761 -40.13 -11.50 29.43
CA GLY A 761 -39.50 -10.45 28.63
C GLY A 761 -40.47 -9.31 28.25
N ASP A 762 -41.61 -9.22 28.92
CA ASP A 762 -42.67 -8.26 28.61
C ASP A 762 -43.29 -7.73 29.92
N PRO A 763 -43.13 -6.43 30.23
CA PRO A 763 -43.65 -5.86 31.47
C PRO A 763 -45.18 -5.67 31.45
N SER A 764 -45.84 -5.79 30.29
CA SER A 764 -47.30 -5.62 30.16
C SER A 764 -48.11 -6.84 30.59
N LYS A 765 -47.45 -7.94 30.98
CA LYS A 765 -48.14 -9.17 31.40
C LYS A 765 -48.96 -8.93 32.68
N ARG A 766 -50.18 -9.45 32.68
CA ARG A 766 -51.07 -9.34 33.84
C ARG A 766 -50.52 -10.14 35.02
N ALA A 767 -50.77 -9.65 36.24
CA ALA A 767 -50.36 -10.31 37.47
C ALA A 767 -50.81 -11.79 37.54
N SER A 768 -51.99 -12.13 37.02
CA SER A 768 -52.49 -13.51 36.94
C SER A 768 -51.61 -14.43 36.08
N ASP A 769 -51.04 -13.91 35.00
CA ASP A 769 -50.17 -14.67 34.10
C ASP A 769 -48.81 -14.91 34.77
N VAL A 770 -48.27 -13.91 35.47
CA VAL A 770 -47.06 -14.01 36.30
C VAL A 770 -47.23 -15.04 37.41
N GLN A 771 -48.34 -14.99 38.16
CA GLN A 771 -48.63 -15.95 39.21
C GLN A 771 -48.75 -17.39 38.67
N ARG A 772 -49.38 -17.58 37.50
CA ARG A 772 -49.50 -18.91 36.87
C ARG A 772 -48.12 -19.47 36.50
N GLU A 773 -47.25 -18.65 35.92
CA GLU A 773 -45.91 -19.08 35.52
C GLU A 773 -44.99 -19.35 36.73
N LEU A 774 -45.11 -18.55 37.79
CA LEU A 774 -44.42 -18.80 39.05
C LEU A 774 -44.83 -20.12 39.68
N ARG A 775 -46.13 -20.44 39.70
CA ARG A 775 -46.63 -21.74 40.18
C ARG A 775 -46.09 -22.89 39.35
N ARG A 776 -46.03 -22.72 38.03
CA ARG A 776 -45.49 -23.72 37.09
C ARG A 776 -44.01 -23.98 37.32
N ARG A 777 -43.18 -22.94 37.48
CA ARG A 777 -41.71 -23.09 37.59
C ARG A 777 -41.22 -23.38 38.99
N CYS A 778 -41.77 -22.69 39.98
CA CYS A 778 -41.24 -22.64 41.34
C CYS A 778 -42.14 -23.35 42.37
N GLY A 779 -43.28 -23.91 41.92
CA GLY A 779 -44.24 -24.62 42.76
C GLY A 779 -45.36 -23.74 43.33
N PRO A 780 -46.41 -24.36 43.90
CA PRO A 780 -47.65 -23.67 44.27
C PRO A 780 -47.48 -22.58 45.34
N GLY A 781 -46.53 -22.75 46.27
CA GLY A 781 -46.25 -21.79 47.35
C GLY A 781 -45.46 -20.55 46.93
N ALA A 782 -44.92 -20.49 45.71
CA ALA A 782 -44.09 -19.37 45.26
C ALA A 782 -44.85 -18.03 45.20
N VAL A 783 -46.15 -18.06 44.89
CA VAL A 783 -46.99 -16.85 44.84
C VAL A 783 -47.16 -16.27 46.24
N ASP A 784 -47.40 -17.11 47.24
CA ASP A 784 -47.56 -16.69 48.64
C ASP A 784 -46.25 -16.09 49.19
N LEU A 785 -45.09 -16.60 48.78
CA LEU A 785 -43.79 -16.06 49.16
C LEU A 785 -43.59 -14.63 48.62
N ILE A 786 -43.94 -14.40 47.35
CA ILE A 786 -43.87 -13.07 46.73
C ILE A 786 -44.85 -12.10 47.40
N GLN A 787 -46.07 -12.56 47.68
CA GLN A 787 -47.06 -11.76 48.39
C GLN A 787 -46.56 -11.34 49.78
N LYS A 788 -45.98 -12.27 50.56
CA LYS A 788 -45.36 -11.97 51.86
C LYS A 788 -44.21 -10.96 51.75
N CYS A 789 -43.41 -11.04 50.68
CA CYS A 789 -42.37 -10.04 50.38
C CYS A 789 -42.94 -8.64 50.08
N GLN A 790 -44.14 -8.55 49.49
CA GLN A 790 -44.82 -7.28 49.22
C GLN A 790 -45.49 -6.72 50.48
N GLU A 791 -46.14 -7.57 51.27
CA GLU A 791 -46.84 -7.22 52.49
C GLU A 791 -45.91 -6.60 53.56
N GLY A 792 -44.63 -6.95 53.58
CA GLY A 792 -43.65 -6.35 54.50
C GLY A 792 -43.40 -4.84 54.29
N ALA A 793 -43.75 -4.29 53.13
CA ALA A 793 -43.71 -2.86 52.85
C ALA A 793 -44.95 -2.10 53.36
N HIS A 794 -46.01 -2.81 53.79
CA HIS A 794 -47.22 -2.19 54.34
C HIS A 794 -47.04 -1.83 55.83
N PRO A 795 -47.81 -0.87 56.36
CA PRO A 795 -47.70 -0.43 57.76
C PRO A 795 -47.91 -1.53 58.81
N SER A 796 -48.63 -2.60 58.46
CA SER A 796 -48.91 -3.75 59.34
C SER A 796 -47.80 -4.79 59.40
N GLY A 797 -46.85 -4.75 58.45
CA GLY A 797 -45.79 -5.75 58.29
C GLY A 797 -46.32 -7.15 57.97
N THR A 798 -45.42 -8.13 57.91
CA THR A 798 -45.76 -9.55 57.70
C THR A 798 -45.21 -10.40 58.83
N SER A 799 -46.05 -11.25 59.41
CA SER A 799 -45.61 -12.20 60.46
C SER A 799 -44.79 -13.34 59.86
N MET A 800 -43.61 -13.59 60.45
CA MET A 800 -42.62 -14.57 59.97
C MET A 800 -42.33 -15.61 61.05
N PRO A 801 -43.19 -16.62 61.21
CA PRO A 801 -43.03 -17.63 62.27
C PRO A 801 -41.81 -18.54 62.06
N ASP A 802 -41.38 -18.75 60.80
CA ASP A 802 -40.14 -19.46 60.47
C ASP A 802 -39.30 -18.63 59.46
N PRO A 803 -38.51 -17.67 59.96
CA PRO A 803 -37.68 -16.80 59.13
C PRO A 803 -36.65 -17.55 58.29
N GLN A 804 -36.10 -18.65 58.84
CA GLN A 804 -35.03 -19.41 58.20
C GLN A 804 -35.56 -20.16 56.98
N ARG A 805 -36.67 -20.89 57.16
CA ARG A 805 -37.33 -21.59 56.05
C ARG A 805 -37.79 -20.62 54.97
N PHE A 806 -38.30 -19.46 55.34
CA PHE A 806 -38.70 -18.44 54.36
C PHE A 806 -37.54 -18.00 53.47
N VAL A 807 -36.37 -17.70 54.04
CA VAL A 807 -35.18 -17.31 53.24
C VAL A 807 -34.71 -18.45 52.35
N ASP A 808 -34.78 -19.69 52.82
CA ASP A 808 -34.38 -20.86 52.02
C ASP A 808 -35.37 -21.16 50.87
N ASP A 809 -36.67 -20.94 51.09
CA ASP A 809 -37.70 -21.02 50.04
C ASP A 809 -37.52 -19.89 49.00
N ILE A 810 -37.23 -18.66 49.44
CA ILE A 810 -36.91 -17.52 48.56
C ILE A 810 -35.64 -17.81 47.73
N LYS A 811 -34.62 -18.42 48.34
CA LYS A 811 -33.41 -18.87 47.62
C LYS A 811 -33.77 -19.88 46.52
N ALA A 812 -34.65 -20.84 46.80
CA ALA A 812 -35.08 -21.83 45.81
C ALA A 812 -35.79 -21.17 44.62
N VAL A 813 -36.69 -20.21 44.87
CA VAL A 813 -37.36 -19.41 43.82
C VAL A 813 -36.32 -18.64 43.00
N ALA A 814 -35.44 -17.88 43.66
CA ALA A 814 -34.42 -17.07 43.00
C ALA A 814 -33.48 -17.90 42.11
N LEU A 815 -33.02 -19.06 42.59
CA LEU A 815 -32.17 -19.96 41.80
C LEU A 815 -32.90 -20.58 40.60
N THR A 816 -34.19 -20.84 40.72
CA THR A 816 -35.01 -21.42 39.65
C THR A 816 -35.25 -20.40 38.53
N VAL A 817 -35.58 -19.17 38.89
CA VAL A 817 -35.85 -18.08 37.94
C VAL A 817 -34.59 -17.65 37.20
N ARG A 818 -33.43 -17.66 37.86
CA ARG A 818 -32.13 -17.31 37.24
C ARG A 818 -31.69 -18.30 36.16
N LYS A 819 -32.21 -19.53 36.16
CA LYS A 819 -31.91 -20.48 35.10
C LYS A 819 -32.73 -20.11 33.87
N PRO A 820 -32.09 -19.75 32.73
CA PRO A 820 -32.83 -19.60 31.49
C PRO A 820 -33.50 -20.94 31.16
N GLU A 821 -34.74 -20.90 30.65
CA GLU A 821 -35.28 -22.08 29.96
C GLU A 821 -34.32 -22.37 28.80
N GLU A 822 -33.68 -23.53 28.84
CA GLU A 822 -33.21 -24.17 27.64
C GLU A 822 -34.49 -24.45 26.84
N GLY A 823 -34.77 -23.62 25.84
CA GLY A 823 -35.83 -23.93 24.89
C GLY A 823 -35.56 -25.30 24.26
N PRO A 824 -36.58 -25.99 23.75
CA PRO A 824 -36.41 -27.27 23.07
C PRO A 824 -35.36 -27.23 21.95
#